data_AF-A0A3D8HRR0-F1
#
_entry.id   AF-A0A3D8HRR0-F1
#
_cell.length_a   1.000
_cell.length_b   1.000
_cell.length_c   1.000
_cell.angle_alpha   90.00
_cell.angle_beta   90.00
_cell.angle_gamma   90.00
#
_symmetry.space_group_name_H-M   'P 1'
#
loop_
_entity.id
_entity.type
_entity.pdbx_description
1 polymer ?
#
loop_
_entity_poly.entity_id
_entity_poly.type
_entity_poly.pdbx_seq_one_letter_code
_entity_poly.pdbx_strand_id
1 'polypeptide(L)'
;MPTTQKTQKQKFLQLSLVATLALSSQSLQAADDLTFSRAMLQNVALTHLRNSAIADSILDSMTRKSFHSNYGQKTAVGELKEAEETIRNRDYDYEAIEIYVAGKVAKEKAQIAKLEEKVQALTEQHNALQEKATQAAIEEEKAKQKAILIEKAKVIAEQKAKSALQVKIQAHQREKARLAREESLAKSKAQAKIQAQEREQIAARNRQRDTQLNEQVAQAKQLQAKIAQAKQTKANLARTLEQERVRIDSQVRQLQKEYEEDTQIKNPTSMQKSRQKERQREIANLNTKLKDLSAKTKQDSQSQDIIITNNERELAKVDASQKEIKSAYERDIAGIKEQNKQEYQAQLKEIAKQYYLEPLDTKAELESLRQEHTQIEVAKAQNTEIKLPQASISAIQTRIKALYNQPNQGKNPEIAQTKNQIAEAQKKLEEKAAYFTAQAKLEQDRQKQLELDSVRVDLSEVNKIRLKGVDLDKQDWTNQQILDALDRIFIPYYGDKKQHFFLVPYALHSYLNEKSSIKGDDIGGGVLLGIERNLGPLAGRIGGYVGYEFGYLNTTVEGGVSNVDTSIHNHGVNGGLTYFKPFATSGTNEWFFKTSLRGGGRFMTYNNVNVYGNTTTTLGSAKPDMIKAWNVGIDMRAGKKFYSVKRNSYFSPEFGISYDMLQTLKWDSVSVNGNKESIKEHSFHLPQARVQIHYQKAFRNTFKFSATLGGVYNILNTPSVSYYIDSNSTTTPTSKGVDLPAIYGVADLNAHWALKSNTEITFGYTGAYFSTAVSSAVFLKIAKWF
;
A
#
# COMPACT_ATOMS: atom_id res chain seq x y z
N MET A 1 1.54 -66.84 -51.66
CA MET A 1 1.23 -66.14 -50.40
C MET A 1 2.47 -65.39 -49.93
N PRO A 2 2.46 -64.05 -49.96
CA PRO A 2 2.80 -63.30 -48.74
C PRO A 2 2.03 -61.96 -48.63
N THR A 3 1.21 -61.77 -47.59
CA THR A 3 0.56 -60.46 -47.30
C THR A 3 0.26 -60.28 -45.81
N THR A 4 1.29 -60.33 -44.95
CA THR A 4 1.09 -60.06 -43.51
C THR A 4 2.10 -59.08 -42.89
N GLN A 5 3.19 -58.70 -43.57
CA GLN A 5 4.15 -57.74 -42.99
C GLN A 5 3.90 -56.27 -43.32
N LYS A 6 3.19 -55.94 -44.42
CA LYS A 6 2.92 -54.52 -44.78
C LYS A 6 1.83 -53.89 -43.90
N THR A 7 0.83 -54.66 -43.48
CA THR A 7 -0.33 -54.15 -42.72
C THR A 7 0.00 -53.87 -41.26
N GLN A 8 0.97 -54.58 -40.66
CA GLN A 8 1.41 -54.33 -39.28
C GLN A 8 2.27 -53.07 -39.15
N LYS A 9 3.17 -52.80 -40.12
CA LYS A 9 3.97 -51.55 -40.10
C LYS A 9 3.12 -50.30 -40.30
N GLN A 10 2.07 -50.35 -41.12
CA GLN A 10 1.14 -49.22 -41.26
C GLN A 10 0.26 -49.01 -40.03
N LYS A 11 -0.20 -50.08 -39.36
CA LYS A 11 -0.91 -49.95 -38.08
C LYS A 11 -0.02 -49.44 -36.95
N PHE A 12 1.26 -49.83 -36.90
CA PHE A 12 2.21 -49.31 -35.90
C PHE A 12 2.56 -47.83 -36.14
N LEU A 13 2.71 -47.41 -37.41
CA LEU A 13 2.90 -46.00 -37.74
C LEU A 13 1.66 -45.16 -37.46
N GLN A 14 0.45 -45.68 -37.70
CA GLN A 14 -0.78 -44.95 -37.37
C GLN A 14 -1.03 -44.91 -35.85
N LEU A 15 -0.74 -45.98 -35.11
CA LEU A 15 -0.83 -45.95 -33.64
C LEU A 15 0.22 -45.03 -33.02
N SER A 16 1.45 -44.98 -33.56
CA SER A 16 2.46 -44.05 -33.07
C SER A 16 2.14 -42.61 -33.45
N LEU A 17 1.57 -42.35 -34.63
CA LEU A 17 1.13 -41.00 -35.01
C LEU A 17 -0.06 -40.54 -34.17
N VAL A 18 -1.04 -41.41 -33.92
CA VAL A 18 -2.22 -41.11 -33.09
C VAL A 18 -1.83 -41.00 -31.62
N ALA A 19 -0.91 -41.82 -31.11
CA ALA A 19 -0.39 -41.68 -29.75
C ALA A 19 0.49 -40.44 -29.60
N THR A 20 1.28 -40.07 -30.61
CA THR A 20 2.10 -38.83 -30.58
C THR A 20 1.22 -37.60 -30.72
N LEU A 21 0.17 -37.64 -31.54
CA LEU A 21 -0.85 -36.58 -31.65
C LEU A 21 -1.71 -36.49 -30.38
N ALA A 22 -2.00 -37.62 -29.73
CA ALA A 22 -2.74 -37.67 -28.47
C ALA A 22 -1.88 -37.24 -27.26
N LEU A 23 -0.57 -37.52 -27.27
CA LEU A 23 0.37 -37.06 -26.25
C LEU A 23 0.75 -35.59 -26.45
N SER A 24 0.79 -35.10 -27.70
CA SER A 24 0.94 -33.67 -27.98
C SER A 24 -0.34 -32.87 -27.74
N SER A 25 -1.52 -33.47 -27.92
CA SER A 25 -2.79 -32.83 -27.58
C SER A 25 -3.08 -32.88 -26.08
N GLN A 26 -2.64 -33.92 -25.36
CA GLN A 26 -2.71 -33.98 -23.89
C GLN A 26 -1.69 -33.05 -23.22
N SER A 27 -0.52 -32.82 -23.81
CA SER A 27 0.42 -31.79 -23.32
C SER A 27 -0.02 -30.37 -23.66
N LEU A 28 -0.84 -30.17 -24.70
CA LEU A 28 -1.58 -28.92 -24.93
C LEU A 28 -2.74 -28.75 -23.94
N GLN A 29 -3.53 -29.81 -23.68
CA GLN A 29 -4.68 -29.76 -22.77
C GLN A 29 -4.29 -29.65 -21.29
N ALA A 30 -3.09 -30.09 -20.90
CA ALA A 30 -2.56 -29.88 -19.54
C ALA A 30 -1.85 -28.52 -19.38
N ALA A 31 -1.58 -27.80 -20.47
CA ALA A 31 -1.02 -26.44 -20.47
C ALA A 31 -2.11 -25.35 -20.55
N ASP A 32 -3.39 -25.73 -20.58
CA ASP A 32 -4.55 -24.91 -20.96
C ASP A 32 -5.18 -24.06 -19.84
N ASP A 33 -4.65 -24.09 -18.61
CA ASP A 33 -5.29 -23.40 -17.49
C ASP A 33 -4.72 -22.01 -17.18
N LEU A 34 -3.51 -21.67 -17.62
CA LEU A 34 -3.03 -20.29 -17.51
C LEU A 34 -2.01 -19.90 -18.59
N THR A 35 -2.48 -19.21 -19.64
CA THR A 35 -1.61 -18.58 -20.61
C THR A 35 -1.04 -17.26 -20.08
N PHE A 36 0.16 -16.90 -20.55
CA PHE A 36 0.79 -15.63 -20.20
C PHE A 36 -0.13 -14.44 -20.53
N SER A 37 -0.82 -14.52 -21.67
CA SER A 37 -1.76 -13.51 -22.14
C SER A 37 -2.96 -13.31 -21.19
N ARG A 38 -3.55 -14.40 -20.68
CA ARG A 38 -4.65 -14.34 -19.70
C ARG A 38 -4.19 -13.66 -18.42
N ALA A 39 -3.02 -14.04 -17.92
CA ALA A 39 -2.45 -13.48 -16.70
C ALA A 39 -2.13 -11.99 -16.82
N MET A 40 -1.66 -11.55 -17.98
CA MET A 40 -1.43 -10.13 -18.25
C MET A 40 -2.74 -9.34 -18.30
N LEU A 41 -3.74 -9.83 -19.01
CA LEU A 41 -5.05 -9.21 -19.07
C LEU A 41 -5.69 -9.05 -17.67
N GLN A 42 -5.60 -10.08 -16.84
CA GLN A 42 -6.08 -10.03 -15.47
C GLN A 42 -5.31 -9.01 -14.62
N ASN A 43 -3.99 -8.95 -14.73
CA ASN A 43 -3.17 -7.94 -14.05
C ASN A 43 -3.58 -6.51 -14.46
N VAL A 44 -3.77 -6.25 -15.76
CA VAL A 44 -4.18 -4.92 -16.24
C VAL A 44 -5.56 -4.54 -15.70
N ALA A 45 -6.53 -5.45 -15.74
CA ALA A 45 -7.87 -5.22 -15.20
C ALA A 45 -7.85 -4.96 -13.69
N LEU A 46 -7.07 -5.73 -12.92
CA LEU A 46 -6.90 -5.52 -11.49
C LEU A 46 -6.17 -4.21 -11.20
N THR A 47 -5.12 -3.85 -11.92
CA THR A 47 -4.45 -2.52 -11.78
C THR A 47 -5.42 -1.38 -12.06
N HIS A 48 -6.30 -1.54 -13.05
CA HIS A 48 -7.34 -0.55 -13.32
C HIS A 48 -8.33 -0.42 -12.16
N LEU A 49 -8.91 -1.52 -11.67
CA LEU A 49 -9.83 -1.52 -10.52
C LEU A 49 -9.19 -0.89 -9.27
N ARG A 50 -7.92 -1.21 -9.02
CA ARG A 50 -7.12 -0.68 -7.91
C ARG A 50 -6.93 0.83 -8.01
N ASN A 51 -6.44 1.32 -9.14
CA ASN A 51 -6.16 2.75 -9.32
C ASN A 51 -7.47 3.56 -9.39
N SER A 52 -8.53 2.99 -9.96
CA SER A 52 -9.86 3.59 -9.92
C SER A 52 -10.36 3.74 -8.49
N ALA A 53 -10.16 2.73 -7.63
CA ALA A 53 -10.54 2.82 -6.22
C ALA A 53 -9.71 3.88 -5.46
N ILE A 54 -8.40 3.94 -5.70
CA ILE A 54 -7.51 4.96 -5.09
C ILE A 54 -7.92 6.37 -5.55
N ALA A 55 -8.10 6.57 -6.85
CA ALA A 55 -8.54 7.83 -7.41
C ALA A 55 -9.90 8.21 -6.82
N ASP A 56 -10.91 7.34 -6.89
CA ASP A 56 -12.23 7.59 -6.31
C ASP A 56 -12.15 7.96 -4.84
N SER A 57 -11.26 7.35 -4.06
CA SER A 57 -11.05 7.69 -2.64
C SER A 57 -10.51 9.09 -2.45
N ILE A 58 -9.47 9.45 -3.21
CA ILE A 58 -8.88 10.80 -3.18
C ILE A 58 -9.92 11.83 -3.66
N LEU A 59 -10.71 11.51 -4.68
CA LEU A 59 -11.77 12.35 -5.21
C LEU A 59 -12.96 12.48 -4.25
N ASP A 60 -13.23 11.44 -3.45
CA ASP A 60 -14.27 11.48 -2.43
C ASP A 60 -13.95 12.55 -1.38
N SER A 61 -12.66 12.76 -1.08
CA SER A 61 -12.21 13.88 -0.23
C SER A 61 -12.50 15.27 -0.83
N MET A 62 -12.80 15.36 -2.12
CA MET A 62 -13.13 16.61 -2.84
C MET A 62 -14.64 16.79 -2.89
N THR A 63 -15.35 15.74 -3.34
CA THR A 63 -16.81 15.74 -3.48
C THR A 63 -17.56 15.74 -2.16
N ARG A 64 -16.90 15.80 -0.99
CA ARG A 64 -17.53 15.97 0.33
C ARG A 64 -17.54 17.43 0.77
N LYS A 65 -18.61 17.87 1.43
CA LYS A 65 -18.91 19.28 1.70
C LYS A 65 -17.75 19.93 2.47
N SER A 66 -17.07 20.85 1.81
CA SER A 66 -15.90 21.56 2.33
C SER A 66 -15.99 23.09 2.15
N PHE A 67 -17.13 23.56 1.63
CA PHE A 67 -17.50 24.97 1.53
C PHE A 67 -18.74 25.28 2.37
N HIS A 68 -18.79 26.51 2.89
CA HIS A 68 -19.99 27.07 3.50
C HIS A 68 -21.11 27.02 2.45
N SER A 69 -22.20 26.32 2.72
CA SER A 69 -23.41 26.52 1.92
C SER A 69 -23.99 27.87 2.31
N ASN A 70 -23.81 28.89 1.48
CA ASN A 70 -24.49 30.17 1.67
C ASN A 70 -25.98 30.01 1.39
N TYR A 71 -26.75 29.49 2.36
CA TYR A 71 -28.21 29.41 2.26
C TYR A 71 -28.81 30.82 2.34
N GLY A 72 -28.78 31.55 1.21
CA GLY A 72 -29.57 32.76 0.95
C GLY A 72 -29.32 33.99 1.83
N GLN A 73 -28.51 34.94 1.34
CA GLN A 73 -28.68 36.36 1.66
C GLN A 73 -29.00 37.11 0.36
N LYS A 74 -30.23 37.63 0.25
CA LYS A 74 -30.58 38.71 -0.68
C LYS A 74 -30.91 39.98 0.13
N THR A 75 -30.23 41.07 -0.29
CA THR A 75 -30.60 42.51 -0.28
C THR A 75 -30.88 43.25 1.03
N ALA A 76 -30.01 44.24 1.35
CA ALA A 76 -30.35 45.41 2.18
C ALA A 76 -29.49 46.68 1.87
N VAL A 77 -28.63 46.67 0.83
CA VAL A 77 -27.67 47.76 0.55
C VAL A 77 -28.04 48.57 -0.71
N GLY A 78 -29.09 48.15 -1.43
CA GLY A 78 -29.53 48.81 -2.66
C GLY A 78 -30.36 50.09 -2.45
N GLU A 79 -30.97 50.28 -1.28
CA GLU A 79 -31.98 51.35 -1.06
C GLU A 79 -31.44 52.55 -0.26
N LEU A 80 -30.21 52.48 0.27
CA LEU A 80 -29.63 53.56 1.09
C LEU A 80 -28.80 54.58 0.29
N LYS A 81 -28.56 54.32 -1.01
CA LYS A 81 -27.76 55.21 -1.87
C LYS A 81 -28.56 56.35 -2.51
N GLU A 82 -29.89 56.34 -2.45
CA GLU A 82 -30.73 57.42 -3.01
C GLU A 82 -31.05 58.54 -2.00
N ALA A 83 -30.78 58.37 -0.70
CA ALA A 83 -31.13 59.36 0.32
C ALA A 83 -29.96 60.29 0.76
N GLU A 84 -28.71 59.88 0.54
CA GLU A 84 -27.51 60.64 0.95
C GLU A 84 -27.17 61.82 0.02
N GLU A 85 -27.82 61.92 -1.14
CA GLU A 85 -27.49 62.91 -2.17
C GLU A 85 -28.22 64.26 -2.00
N THR A 86 -29.27 64.33 -1.16
CA THR A 86 -30.12 65.53 -1.05
C THR A 86 -29.68 66.53 0.03
N ILE A 87 -28.87 66.13 1.02
CA ILE A 87 -28.64 66.94 2.24
C ILE A 87 -27.34 67.77 2.18
N ARG A 88 -26.52 67.58 1.15
CA ARG A 88 -25.15 68.10 1.08
C ARG A 88 -25.01 69.52 0.49
N ASN A 89 -25.96 70.42 0.74
CA ASN A 89 -25.91 71.79 0.24
C ASN A 89 -26.46 72.81 1.24
N ARG A 90 -25.57 73.51 1.96
CA ARG A 90 -25.40 74.99 1.94
C ARG A 90 -24.72 75.51 3.22
N ASP A 91 -23.73 76.35 3.00
CA ASP A 91 -22.76 76.90 3.94
C ASP A 91 -23.09 78.32 4.47
N TYR A 92 -22.23 78.75 5.42
CA TYR A 92 -21.70 80.10 5.72
C TYR A 92 -22.41 81.06 6.71
N ASP A 93 -21.84 81.13 7.93
CA ASP A 93 -20.90 82.15 8.46
C ASP A 93 -21.24 83.66 8.58
N TYR A 94 -20.61 84.27 9.60
CA TYR A 94 -20.20 85.67 9.85
C TYR A 94 -20.71 86.39 11.11
N GLU A 95 -19.85 86.38 12.14
CA GLU A 95 -19.03 87.53 12.56
C GLU A 95 -19.65 88.94 12.41
N ALA A 96 -20.27 89.48 13.47
CA ALA A 96 -20.45 90.94 13.67
C ALA A 96 -21.08 91.34 15.04
N ILE A 97 -20.73 90.69 16.16
CA ILE A 97 -21.22 91.13 17.50
C ILE A 97 -20.05 91.28 18.47
N GLU A 98 -18.92 91.78 17.97
CA GLU A 98 -17.67 91.81 18.74
C GLU A 98 -17.45 93.11 19.54
N ILE A 99 -18.26 94.17 19.37
CA ILE A 99 -17.78 95.50 19.78
C ILE A 99 -18.53 96.13 21.00
N TYR A 100 -19.65 95.57 21.49
CA TYR A 100 -20.45 96.27 22.51
C TYR A 100 -20.32 95.75 23.96
N VAL A 101 -19.71 94.58 24.20
CA VAL A 101 -19.72 93.89 25.51
C VAL A 101 -18.56 94.28 26.44
N ALA A 102 -17.57 95.04 25.95
CA ALA A 102 -16.27 95.21 26.61
C ALA A 102 -16.26 96.01 27.93
N GLY A 103 -17.31 96.79 28.26
CA GLY A 103 -17.25 97.74 29.39
C GLY A 103 -17.69 97.23 30.77
N LYS A 104 -18.56 96.20 30.85
CA LYS A 104 -19.19 95.78 32.13
C LYS A 104 -18.72 94.43 32.71
N VAL A 105 -17.86 93.71 31.99
CA VAL A 105 -17.37 92.36 32.33
C VAL A 105 -16.23 92.36 33.36
N ALA A 106 -15.58 93.50 33.61
CA ALA A 106 -14.33 93.55 34.38
C ALA A 106 -14.46 93.28 35.90
N LYS A 107 -15.62 93.54 36.53
CA LYS A 107 -15.78 93.39 37.99
C LYS A 107 -16.12 91.98 38.45
N GLU A 108 -16.85 91.18 37.65
CA GLU A 108 -17.13 89.77 37.98
C GLU A 108 -16.00 88.81 37.54
N LYS A 109 -15.16 89.22 36.57
CA LYS A 109 -13.93 88.49 36.19
C LYS A 109 -12.95 88.29 37.34
N ALA A 110 -12.84 89.22 38.28
CA ALA A 110 -11.89 89.14 39.38
C ALA A 110 -12.25 88.09 40.44
N GLN A 111 -13.55 87.76 40.59
CA GLN A 111 -14.01 86.76 41.56
C GLN A 111 -14.02 85.34 40.97
N ILE A 112 -14.20 85.24 39.64
CA ILE A 112 -13.98 84.01 38.86
C ILE A 112 -12.49 83.61 38.91
N ALA A 113 -11.55 84.55 38.76
CA ALA A 113 -10.11 84.28 38.75
C ALA A 113 -9.57 83.56 40.01
N LYS A 114 -10.11 83.87 41.20
CA LYS A 114 -9.71 83.19 42.45
C LYS A 114 -10.26 81.76 42.58
N LEU A 115 -11.43 81.48 41.99
CA LEU A 115 -12.00 80.13 41.97
C LEU A 115 -11.35 79.26 40.87
N GLU A 116 -10.91 79.89 39.78
CA GLU A 116 -10.10 79.25 38.72
C GLU A 116 -8.74 78.77 39.26
N GLU A 117 -8.08 79.55 40.11
CA GLU A 117 -6.79 79.20 40.72
C GLU A 117 -6.88 77.93 41.61
N LYS A 118 -7.98 77.76 42.35
CA LYS A 118 -8.24 76.55 43.18
C LYS A 118 -8.57 75.32 42.32
N VAL A 119 -9.29 75.51 41.21
CA VAL A 119 -9.54 74.43 40.22
C VAL A 119 -8.24 74.00 39.54
N GLN A 120 -7.33 74.93 39.30
CA GLN A 120 -6.03 74.66 38.68
C GLN A 120 -5.14 73.78 39.59
N ALA A 121 -5.03 74.11 40.88
CA ALA A 121 -4.29 73.30 41.84
C ALA A 121 -4.82 71.86 41.99
N LEU A 122 -6.15 71.68 41.98
CA LEU A 122 -6.76 70.34 42.04
C LEU A 122 -6.62 69.55 40.73
N THR A 123 -6.51 70.24 39.59
CA THR A 123 -6.26 69.64 38.28
C THR A 123 -4.82 69.10 38.20
N GLU A 124 -3.85 69.82 38.75
CA GLU A 124 -2.45 69.38 38.82
C GLU A 124 -2.28 68.10 39.66
N GLN A 125 -2.97 68.00 40.81
CA GLN A 125 -2.94 66.80 41.64
C GLN A 125 -3.58 65.58 40.96
N HIS A 126 -4.64 65.78 40.18
CA HIS A 126 -5.28 64.72 39.40
C HIS A 126 -4.38 64.19 38.27
N ASN A 127 -3.67 65.10 37.59
CA ASN A 127 -2.72 64.74 36.54
C ASN A 127 -1.53 63.91 37.08
N ALA A 128 -1.01 64.26 38.27
CA ALA A 128 0.07 63.50 38.91
C ALA A 128 -0.32 62.06 39.29
N LEU A 129 -1.57 61.85 39.72
CA LEU A 129 -2.10 60.49 40.00
C LEU A 129 -2.28 59.68 38.70
N GLN A 130 -2.69 60.33 37.61
CA GLN A 130 -2.85 59.72 36.30
C GLN A 130 -1.51 59.23 35.73
N GLU A 131 -0.42 60.00 35.87
CA GLU A 131 0.93 59.59 35.45
C GLU A 131 1.41 58.35 36.22
N LYS A 132 1.23 58.35 37.55
CA LYS A 132 1.62 57.22 38.41
C LYS A 132 0.87 55.93 38.06
N ALA A 133 -0.44 56.02 37.78
CA ALA A 133 -1.25 54.88 37.33
C ALA A 133 -0.82 54.36 35.95
N THR A 134 -0.41 55.27 35.05
CA THR A 134 0.09 54.92 33.72
C THR A 134 1.40 54.14 33.80
N GLN A 135 2.35 54.56 34.65
CA GLN A 135 3.62 53.85 34.84
C GLN A 135 3.43 52.46 35.45
N ALA A 136 2.54 52.31 36.44
CA ALA A 136 2.22 51.00 37.02
C ALA A 136 1.63 50.02 35.97
N ALA A 137 0.74 50.50 35.10
CA ALA A 137 0.14 49.69 34.04
C ALA A 137 1.16 49.25 32.96
N ILE A 138 2.16 50.08 32.67
CA ILE A 138 3.25 49.75 31.74
C ILE A 138 4.13 48.63 32.32
N GLU A 139 4.49 48.69 33.61
CA GLU A 139 5.29 47.65 34.26
C GLU A 139 4.51 46.33 34.40
N GLU A 140 3.20 46.39 34.68
CA GLU A 140 2.34 45.21 34.69
C GLU A 140 2.29 44.52 33.31
N GLU A 141 2.20 45.31 32.23
CA GLU A 141 2.16 44.77 30.86
C GLU A 141 3.51 44.16 30.45
N LYS A 142 4.65 44.75 30.85
CA LYS A 142 5.98 44.13 30.66
C LYS A 142 6.09 42.80 31.41
N ALA A 143 5.59 42.72 32.65
CA ALA A 143 5.59 41.49 33.43
C ALA A 143 4.75 40.38 32.76
N LYS A 144 3.57 40.73 32.22
CA LYS A 144 2.72 39.80 31.44
C LYS A 144 3.44 39.30 30.19
N GLN A 145 4.09 40.17 29.42
CA GLN A 145 4.83 39.76 28.23
C GLN A 145 6.04 38.87 28.57
N LYS A 146 6.72 39.13 29.70
CA LYS A 146 7.83 38.29 30.17
C LYS A 146 7.34 36.88 30.58
N ALA A 147 6.19 36.78 31.26
CA ALA A 147 5.57 35.50 31.56
C ALA A 147 5.20 34.70 30.30
N ILE A 148 4.67 35.39 29.26
CA ILE A 148 4.40 34.78 27.96
C ILE A 148 5.69 34.28 27.28
N LEU A 149 6.79 35.02 27.39
CA LEU A 149 8.09 34.63 26.82
C LEU A 149 8.65 33.36 27.47
N ILE A 150 8.56 33.25 28.80
CA ILE A 150 8.96 32.06 29.56
C ILE A 150 8.13 30.84 29.15
N GLU A 151 6.83 31.00 28.97
CA GLU A 151 5.97 29.90 28.57
C GLU A 151 6.26 29.45 27.13
N LYS A 152 6.53 30.40 26.21
CA LYS A 152 7.04 30.08 24.86
C LYS A 152 8.37 29.34 24.90
N ALA A 153 9.28 29.70 25.82
CA ALA A 153 10.57 29.04 25.95
C ALA A 153 10.46 27.57 26.39
N LYS A 154 9.51 27.23 27.27
CA LYS A 154 9.20 25.82 27.63
C LYS A 154 8.70 25.03 26.42
N VAL A 155 7.87 25.64 25.58
CA VAL A 155 7.39 25.00 24.34
C VAL A 155 8.54 24.76 23.35
N ILE A 156 9.47 25.71 23.22
CA ILE A 156 10.68 25.56 22.39
C ILE A 156 11.60 24.47 22.95
N ALA A 157 11.78 24.41 24.27
CA ALA A 157 12.55 23.36 24.93
C ALA A 157 11.97 21.97 24.67
N GLU A 158 10.65 21.82 24.77
CA GLU A 158 9.93 20.59 24.46
C GLU A 158 10.11 20.16 23.00
N GLN A 159 10.11 21.11 22.05
CA GLN A 159 10.39 20.82 20.64
C GLN A 159 11.85 20.38 20.42
N LYS A 160 12.82 21.06 21.05
CA LYS A 160 14.24 20.69 20.94
C LYS A 160 14.52 19.31 21.53
N ALA A 161 13.93 18.98 22.68
CA ALA A 161 14.04 17.67 23.31
C ALA A 161 13.50 16.55 22.40
N LYS A 162 12.36 16.78 21.74
CA LYS A 162 11.81 15.83 20.75
C LYS A 162 12.71 15.66 19.53
N SER A 163 13.26 16.75 19.00
CA SER A 163 14.20 16.70 17.86
C SER A 163 15.49 15.95 18.24
N ALA A 164 16.05 16.21 19.43
CA ALA A 164 17.23 15.51 19.93
C ALA A 164 16.96 14.01 20.15
N LEU A 165 15.79 13.65 20.70
CA LEU A 165 15.37 12.25 20.80
C LEU A 165 15.26 11.59 19.43
N GLN A 166 14.72 12.29 18.43
CA GLN A 166 14.62 11.77 17.07
C GLN A 166 15.99 11.45 16.47
N VAL A 167 17.00 12.27 16.73
CA VAL A 167 18.40 12.00 16.33
C VAL A 167 18.93 10.74 17.04
N LYS A 168 18.69 10.58 18.34
CA LYS A 168 19.10 9.37 19.09
C LYS A 168 18.40 8.10 18.59
N ILE A 169 17.10 8.19 18.28
CA ILE A 169 16.34 7.09 17.66
C ILE A 169 16.94 6.71 16.30
N GLN A 170 17.27 7.70 15.46
CA GLN A 170 17.90 7.44 14.16
C GLN A 170 19.28 6.80 14.30
N ALA A 171 20.10 7.25 15.27
CA ALA A 171 21.39 6.63 15.56
C ALA A 171 21.24 5.17 16.03
N HIS A 172 20.31 4.91 16.93
CA HIS A 172 20.02 3.55 17.41
C HIS A 172 19.49 2.63 16.29
N GLN A 173 18.65 3.15 15.39
CA GLN A 173 18.19 2.42 14.21
C GLN A 173 19.32 2.09 13.23
N ARG A 174 20.26 3.03 13.01
CA ARG A 174 21.45 2.78 12.19
C ARG A 174 22.33 1.69 12.78
N GLU A 175 22.53 1.71 14.09
CA GLU A 175 23.32 0.69 14.79
C GLU A 175 22.65 -0.68 14.75
N LYS A 176 21.33 -0.74 14.98
CA LYS A 176 20.54 -1.97 14.80
C LYS A 176 20.67 -2.52 13.37
N ALA A 177 20.64 -1.65 12.36
CA ALA A 177 20.80 -2.06 10.97
C ALA A 177 22.24 -2.54 10.67
N ARG A 178 23.26 -1.93 11.27
CA ARG A 178 24.67 -2.38 11.18
C ARG A 178 24.83 -3.78 11.76
N LEU A 179 24.35 -3.99 12.99
CA LEU A 179 24.43 -5.29 13.67
C LEU A 179 23.65 -6.38 12.94
N ALA A 180 22.47 -6.08 12.37
CA ALA A 180 21.70 -7.04 11.57
C ALA A 180 22.45 -7.47 10.29
N ARG A 181 23.19 -6.56 9.65
CA ARG A 181 24.05 -6.89 8.49
C ARG A 181 25.22 -7.79 8.90
N GLU A 182 25.85 -7.48 10.02
CA GLU A 182 26.97 -8.29 10.55
C GLU A 182 26.49 -9.67 11.00
N GLU A 183 25.33 -9.77 11.64
CA GLU A 183 24.68 -11.03 12.02
C GLU A 183 24.39 -11.88 10.78
N SER A 184 23.82 -11.29 9.73
CA SER A 184 23.55 -11.97 8.45
C SER A 184 24.84 -12.49 7.80
N LEU A 185 25.90 -11.67 7.79
CA LEU A 185 27.21 -12.08 7.27
C LEU A 185 27.81 -13.22 8.11
N ALA A 186 27.70 -13.17 9.44
CA ALA A 186 28.15 -14.23 10.33
C ALA A 186 27.39 -15.54 10.10
N LYS A 187 26.05 -15.49 9.96
CA LYS A 187 25.20 -16.64 9.62
C LYS A 187 25.59 -17.27 8.28
N SER A 188 25.84 -16.44 7.27
CA SER A 188 26.29 -16.88 5.94
C SER A 188 27.67 -17.56 6.00
N LYS A 189 28.63 -16.98 6.72
CA LYS A 189 29.96 -17.59 6.94
C LYS A 189 29.87 -18.93 7.68
N ALA A 190 29.06 -19.00 8.74
CA ALA A 190 28.81 -20.23 9.49
C ALA A 190 28.20 -21.32 8.59
N GLN A 191 27.19 -20.97 7.78
CA GLN A 191 26.57 -21.89 6.84
C GLN A 191 27.56 -22.40 5.78
N ALA A 192 28.38 -21.50 5.21
CA ALA A 192 29.39 -21.87 4.23
C ALA A 192 30.45 -22.82 4.83
N LYS A 193 30.87 -22.58 6.08
CA LYS A 193 31.81 -23.44 6.80
C LYS A 193 31.22 -24.85 7.02
N ILE A 194 29.99 -24.94 7.51
CA ILE A 194 29.30 -26.22 7.74
C ILE A 194 29.09 -26.98 6.41
N GLN A 195 28.70 -26.30 5.35
CA GLN A 195 28.55 -26.92 4.02
C GLN A 195 29.87 -27.42 3.45
N ALA A 196 30.97 -26.69 3.65
CA ALA A 196 32.30 -27.15 3.23
C ALA A 196 32.72 -28.42 3.99
N GLN A 197 32.51 -28.43 5.31
CA GLN A 197 32.76 -29.59 6.17
C GLN A 197 31.91 -30.81 5.76
N GLU A 198 30.61 -30.61 5.49
CA GLU A 198 29.72 -31.66 4.99
C GLU A 198 30.23 -32.26 3.68
N ARG A 199 30.60 -31.41 2.71
CA ARG A 199 31.13 -31.85 1.41
C ARG A 199 32.40 -32.67 1.57
N GLU A 200 33.32 -32.25 2.43
CA GLU A 200 34.57 -32.95 2.68
C GLU A 200 34.33 -34.33 3.33
N GLN A 201 33.47 -34.40 4.36
CA GLN A 201 33.11 -35.64 5.03
C GLN A 201 32.40 -36.62 4.09
N ILE A 202 31.45 -36.14 3.29
CA ILE A 202 30.75 -36.95 2.28
C ILE A 202 31.73 -37.43 1.19
N ALA A 203 32.66 -36.58 0.74
CA ALA A 203 33.69 -36.97 -0.23
C ALA A 203 34.63 -38.06 0.32
N ALA A 204 35.01 -37.99 1.59
CA ALA A 204 35.77 -39.04 2.25
C ALA A 204 35.00 -40.37 2.31
N ARG A 205 33.70 -40.32 2.68
CA ARG A 205 32.84 -41.52 2.71
C ARG A 205 32.58 -42.12 1.33
N ASN A 206 32.40 -41.30 0.29
CA ASN A 206 32.28 -41.76 -1.08
C ASN A 206 33.52 -42.54 -1.52
N ARG A 207 34.72 -42.01 -1.25
CA ARG A 207 35.99 -42.70 -1.57
C ARG A 207 36.07 -44.07 -0.88
N GLN A 208 35.74 -44.13 0.41
CA GLN A 208 35.75 -45.38 1.16
C GLN A 208 34.75 -46.41 0.61
N ARG A 209 33.51 -45.98 0.31
CA ARG A 209 32.49 -46.84 -0.31
C ARG A 209 32.96 -47.37 -1.66
N ASP A 210 33.51 -46.50 -2.51
CA ASP A 210 33.92 -46.88 -3.85
C ASP A 210 35.07 -47.88 -3.83
N THR A 211 36.05 -47.71 -2.92
CA THR A 211 37.09 -48.72 -2.69
C THR A 211 36.50 -50.07 -2.32
N GLN A 212 35.64 -50.12 -1.29
CA GLN A 212 35.02 -51.37 -0.82
C GLN A 212 34.13 -52.02 -1.89
N LEU A 213 33.33 -51.23 -2.61
CA LEU A 213 32.43 -51.75 -3.65
C LEU A 213 33.22 -52.27 -4.86
N ASN A 214 34.29 -51.59 -5.26
CA ASN A 214 35.14 -52.03 -6.37
C ASN A 214 35.82 -53.38 -6.07
N GLU A 215 36.27 -53.59 -4.83
CA GLU A 215 36.80 -54.89 -4.38
C GLU A 215 35.76 -56.00 -4.50
N GLN A 216 34.53 -55.76 -4.03
CA GLN A 216 33.43 -56.73 -4.13
C GLN A 216 33.01 -56.99 -5.59
N VAL A 217 32.98 -55.97 -6.44
CA VAL A 217 32.65 -56.13 -7.87
C VAL A 217 33.74 -56.94 -8.60
N ALA A 218 35.01 -56.72 -8.27
CA ALA A 218 36.11 -57.51 -8.82
C ALA A 218 35.99 -58.98 -8.41
N GLN A 219 35.68 -59.27 -7.14
CA GLN A 219 35.45 -60.62 -6.65
C GLN A 219 34.25 -61.30 -7.34
N ALA A 220 33.13 -60.58 -7.49
CA ALA A 220 31.95 -61.07 -8.20
C ALA A 220 32.27 -61.45 -9.65
N LYS A 221 33.01 -60.61 -10.38
CA LYS A 221 33.44 -60.89 -11.76
C LYS A 221 34.30 -62.15 -11.85
N GLN A 222 35.23 -62.35 -10.91
CA GLN A 222 36.06 -63.56 -10.88
C GLN A 222 35.23 -64.82 -10.63
N LEU A 223 34.26 -64.76 -9.71
CA LEU A 223 33.36 -65.89 -9.43
C LEU A 223 32.46 -66.20 -10.62
N GLN A 224 31.90 -65.18 -11.28
CA GLN A 224 31.10 -65.34 -12.50
C GLN A 224 31.91 -65.99 -13.64
N ALA A 225 33.16 -65.57 -13.83
CA ALA A 225 34.06 -66.18 -14.81
C ALA A 225 34.32 -67.67 -14.52
N LYS A 226 34.57 -68.03 -13.24
CA LYS A 226 34.75 -69.43 -12.82
C LYS A 226 33.49 -70.28 -13.06
N ILE A 227 32.31 -69.74 -12.76
CA ILE A 227 31.03 -70.40 -13.03
C ILE A 227 30.84 -70.61 -14.53
N ALA A 228 31.09 -69.59 -15.35
CA ALA A 228 30.97 -69.68 -16.81
C ALA A 228 31.93 -70.73 -17.39
N GLN A 229 33.19 -70.74 -16.93
CA GLN A 229 34.18 -71.73 -17.34
C GLN A 229 33.77 -73.16 -16.97
N ALA A 230 33.28 -73.38 -15.74
CA ALA A 230 32.80 -74.69 -15.30
C ALA A 230 31.58 -75.17 -16.12
N LYS A 231 30.62 -74.26 -16.41
CA LYS A 231 29.46 -74.55 -17.27
C LYS A 231 29.91 -74.91 -18.70
N GLN A 232 30.91 -74.21 -19.25
CA GLN A 232 31.46 -74.52 -20.56
C GLN A 232 32.19 -75.87 -20.59
N THR A 233 33.01 -76.17 -19.58
CA THR A 233 33.69 -77.48 -19.46
C THR A 233 32.68 -78.61 -19.38
N LYS A 234 31.62 -78.47 -18.58
CA LYS A 234 30.52 -79.45 -18.51
C LYS A 234 29.82 -79.64 -19.86
N ALA A 235 29.54 -78.55 -20.58
CA ALA A 235 28.93 -78.64 -21.91
C ALA A 235 29.86 -79.33 -22.94
N ASN A 236 31.17 -79.08 -22.88
CA ASN A 236 32.15 -79.73 -23.75
C ASN A 236 32.26 -81.23 -23.45
N LEU A 237 32.28 -81.63 -22.18
CA LEU A 237 32.27 -83.04 -21.76
C LEU A 237 31.06 -83.79 -22.33
N ALA A 238 29.87 -83.19 -22.29
CA ALA A 238 28.66 -83.77 -22.87
C ALA A 238 28.74 -83.90 -24.40
N ARG A 239 29.28 -82.88 -25.09
CA ARG A 239 29.48 -82.93 -26.55
C ARG A 239 30.49 -84.01 -26.96
N THR A 240 31.62 -84.11 -26.26
CA THR A 240 32.65 -85.14 -26.54
C THR A 240 32.10 -86.54 -26.31
N LEU A 241 31.33 -86.76 -25.24
CA LEU A 241 30.66 -88.04 -24.99
C LEU A 241 29.70 -88.40 -26.13
N GLU A 242 28.89 -87.45 -26.60
CA GLU A 242 27.95 -87.71 -27.71
C GLU A 242 28.68 -87.99 -29.02
N GLN A 243 29.77 -87.27 -29.32
CA GLN A 243 30.61 -87.53 -30.50
C GLN A 243 31.22 -88.93 -30.48
N GLU A 244 31.81 -89.34 -29.35
CA GLU A 244 32.38 -90.67 -29.18
C GLU A 244 31.29 -91.76 -29.21
N ARG A 245 30.11 -91.49 -28.63
CA ARG A 245 28.96 -92.40 -28.72
C ARG A 245 28.52 -92.62 -30.16
N VAL A 246 28.30 -91.56 -30.94
CA VAL A 246 27.93 -91.65 -32.36
C VAL A 246 28.98 -92.43 -33.16
N ARG A 247 30.27 -92.18 -32.90
CA ARG A 247 31.39 -92.89 -33.54
C ARG A 247 31.38 -94.38 -33.20
N ILE A 248 31.29 -94.72 -31.91
CA ILE A 248 31.26 -96.11 -31.44
C ILE A 248 30.02 -96.84 -31.98
N ASP A 249 28.84 -96.21 -31.94
CA ASP A 249 27.60 -96.78 -32.47
C ASP A 249 27.69 -97.04 -33.98
N SER A 250 28.40 -96.19 -34.73
CA SER A 250 28.70 -96.42 -36.16
C SER A 250 29.60 -97.65 -36.37
N GLN A 251 30.69 -97.75 -35.60
CA GLN A 251 31.62 -98.89 -35.66
C GLN A 251 30.94 -100.20 -35.27
N VAL A 252 30.13 -100.20 -34.21
CA VAL A 252 29.35 -101.35 -33.76
C VAL A 252 28.37 -101.80 -34.85
N ARG A 253 27.63 -100.87 -35.48
CA ARG A 253 26.73 -101.21 -36.59
C ARG A 253 27.45 -101.83 -37.79
N GLN A 254 28.63 -101.32 -38.13
CA GLN A 254 29.43 -101.89 -39.20
C GLN A 254 29.88 -103.32 -38.85
N LEU A 255 30.47 -103.53 -37.67
CA LEU A 255 30.90 -104.85 -37.20
C LEU A 255 29.74 -105.84 -37.06
N GLN A 256 28.56 -105.38 -36.66
CA GLN A 256 27.34 -106.19 -36.62
C GLN A 256 26.91 -106.66 -38.00
N LYS A 257 26.88 -105.75 -38.99
CA LYS A 257 26.56 -106.09 -40.37
C LYS A 257 27.54 -107.12 -40.93
N GLU A 258 28.84 -106.90 -40.71
CA GLU A 258 29.86 -107.84 -41.18
C GLU A 258 29.76 -109.20 -40.45
N TYR A 259 29.44 -109.21 -39.15
CA TYR A 259 29.18 -110.43 -38.38
C TYR A 259 27.95 -111.20 -38.92
N GLU A 260 26.87 -110.49 -39.26
CA GLU A 260 25.67 -111.08 -39.86
C GLU A 260 25.97 -111.72 -41.23
N GLU A 261 26.76 -111.05 -42.09
CA GLU A 261 27.23 -111.58 -43.37
C GLU A 261 28.02 -112.89 -43.20
N ASP A 262 28.92 -112.97 -42.20
CA ASP A 262 29.67 -114.19 -41.90
C ASP A 262 28.78 -115.34 -41.40
N THR A 263 27.64 -115.05 -40.76
CA THR A 263 26.74 -116.09 -40.20
C THR A 263 25.81 -116.75 -41.21
N GLN A 264 25.63 -116.18 -42.41
CA GLN A 264 24.75 -116.74 -43.45
C GLN A 264 25.40 -117.89 -44.26
N ILE A 265 26.66 -118.23 -43.98
CA ILE A 265 27.44 -119.26 -44.70
C ILE A 265 27.12 -120.66 -44.17
N LYS A 266 26.53 -121.55 -44.99
CA LYS A 266 26.34 -122.98 -44.66
C LYS A 266 27.69 -123.71 -44.71
N ASN A 267 28.12 -124.29 -43.59
CA ASN A 267 29.42 -124.95 -43.33
C ASN A 267 30.63 -123.99 -43.29
N PRO A 268 30.75 -123.16 -42.23
CA PRO A 268 31.85 -122.21 -42.10
C PRO A 268 33.20 -122.90 -41.83
N THR A 269 34.25 -122.41 -42.50
CA THR A 269 35.65 -122.80 -42.26
C THR A 269 36.14 -122.36 -40.88
N SER A 270 37.22 -122.99 -40.37
CA SER A 270 37.84 -122.63 -39.08
C SER A 270 38.21 -121.14 -39.00
N MET A 271 38.63 -120.55 -40.12
CA MET A 271 38.96 -119.13 -40.25
C MET A 271 37.73 -118.23 -40.07
N GLN A 272 36.57 -118.61 -40.60
CA GLN A 272 35.32 -117.83 -40.49
C GLN A 272 34.74 -117.86 -39.06
N LYS A 273 34.82 -119.00 -38.37
CA LYS A 273 34.46 -119.08 -36.93
C LYS A 273 35.35 -118.21 -36.05
N SER A 274 36.63 -118.07 -36.41
CA SER A 274 37.56 -117.16 -35.71
C SER A 274 37.14 -115.70 -35.88
N ARG A 275 36.82 -115.27 -37.11
CA ARG A 275 36.37 -113.90 -37.41
C ARG A 275 35.05 -113.54 -36.72
N GLN A 276 34.09 -114.45 -36.67
CA GLN A 276 32.83 -114.26 -35.94
C GLN A 276 33.08 -114.02 -34.44
N LYS A 277 33.95 -114.83 -33.81
CA LYS A 277 34.30 -114.69 -32.39
C LYS A 277 35.10 -113.41 -32.12
N GLU A 278 35.94 -113.00 -33.05
CA GLU A 278 36.71 -111.76 -32.99
C GLU A 278 35.80 -110.52 -33.09
N ARG A 279 34.87 -110.48 -34.03
CA ARG A 279 33.88 -109.39 -34.18
C ARG A 279 32.96 -109.26 -32.97
N GLN A 280 32.49 -110.37 -32.38
CA GLN A 280 31.73 -110.32 -31.14
C GLN A 280 32.54 -109.75 -29.97
N ARG A 281 33.83 -110.12 -29.86
CA ARG A 281 34.73 -109.56 -28.84
C ARG A 281 34.96 -108.07 -29.06
N GLU A 282 35.11 -107.64 -30.31
CA GLU A 282 35.34 -106.24 -30.66
C GLU A 282 34.11 -105.37 -30.37
N ILE A 283 32.90 -105.84 -30.69
CA ILE A 283 31.64 -105.19 -30.30
C ILE A 283 31.51 -105.09 -28.77
N ALA A 284 31.80 -106.17 -28.03
CA ALA A 284 31.76 -106.18 -26.57
C ALA A 284 32.77 -105.20 -25.96
N ASN A 285 33.98 -105.12 -26.53
CA ASN A 285 35.02 -104.17 -26.11
C ASN A 285 34.60 -102.72 -26.37
N LEU A 286 34.02 -102.42 -27.53
CA LEU A 286 33.51 -101.09 -27.88
C LEU A 286 32.37 -100.65 -26.95
N ASN A 287 31.43 -101.54 -26.64
CA ASN A 287 30.34 -101.28 -25.69
C ASN A 287 30.86 -101.06 -24.25
N THR A 288 31.87 -101.82 -23.83
CA THR A 288 32.52 -101.62 -22.53
C THR A 288 33.22 -100.27 -22.48
N LYS A 289 33.96 -99.91 -23.54
CA LYS A 289 34.60 -98.59 -23.66
C LYS A 289 33.60 -97.44 -23.60
N LEU A 290 32.44 -97.56 -24.24
CA LEU A 290 31.38 -96.55 -24.18
C LEU A 290 30.79 -96.42 -22.77
N LYS A 291 30.58 -97.55 -22.07
CA LYS A 291 30.10 -97.58 -20.69
C LYS A 291 31.08 -96.91 -19.73
N ASP A 292 32.37 -97.20 -19.85
CA ASP A 292 33.43 -96.60 -19.02
C ASP A 292 33.58 -95.10 -19.31
N LEU A 293 33.52 -94.70 -20.59
CA LEU A 293 33.54 -93.29 -20.99
C LEU A 293 32.33 -92.54 -20.41
N SER A 294 31.14 -93.12 -20.49
CA SER A 294 29.91 -92.54 -19.91
C SER A 294 30.00 -92.39 -18.38
N ALA A 295 30.52 -93.41 -17.69
CA ALA A 295 30.72 -93.37 -16.24
C ALA A 295 31.71 -92.27 -15.83
N LYS A 296 32.83 -92.16 -16.55
CA LYS A 296 33.84 -91.12 -16.33
C LYS A 296 33.29 -89.71 -16.60
N THR A 297 32.59 -89.50 -17.72
CA THR A 297 31.94 -88.22 -18.02
C THR A 297 30.90 -87.83 -16.97
N LYS A 298 30.16 -88.79 -16.42
CA LYS A 298 29.20 -88.54 -15.32
C LYS A 298 29.91 -88.06 -14.05
N GLN A 299 31.01 -88.69 -13.68
CA GLN A 299 31.83 -88.29 -12.52
C GLN A 299 32.45 -86.89 -12.71
N ASP A 300 33.00 -86.62 -13.89
CA ASP A 300 33.59 -85.31 -14.22
C ASP A 300 32.52 -84.21 -14.26
N SER A 301 31.33 -84.51 -14.79
CA SER A 301 30.18 -83.59 -14.77
C SER A 301 29.71 -83.27 -13.35
N GLN A 302 29.64 -84.28 -12.46
CA GLN A 302 29.28 -84.06 -11.06
C GLN A 302 30.31 -83.19 -10.34
N SER A 303 31.59 -83.36 -10.65
CA SER A 303 32.67 -82.51 -10.13
C SER A 303 32.50 -81.05 -10.57
N GLN A 304 32.11 -80.81 -11.83
CA GLN A 304 31.79 -79.45 -12.31
C GLN A 304 30.54 -78.86 -11.63
N ASP A 305 29.51 -79.67 -11.34
CA ASP A 305 28.32 -79.19 -10.62
C ASP A 305 28.62 -78.72 -9.19
N ILE A 306 29.53 -79.41 -8.49
CA ILE A 306 30.01 -78.99 -7.17
C ILE A 306 30.75 -77.65 -7.27
N ILE A 307 31.61 -77.48 -8.28
CA ILE A 307 32.32 -76.22 -8.52
C ILE A 307 31.35 -75.07 -8.81
N ILE A 308 30.32 -75.31 -9.64
CA ILE A 308 29.27 -74.32 -9.95
C ILE A 308 28.54 -73.93 -8.67
N THR A 309 28.02 -74.91 -7.92
CA THR A 309 27.21 -74.68 -6.71
C THR A 309 27.99 -73.91 -5.64
N ASN A 310 29.26 -74.26 -5.41
CA ASN A 310 30.09 -73.57 -4.42
C ASN A 310 30.36 -72.12 -4.82
N ASN A 311 30.72 -71.87 -6.09
CA ASN A 311 30.96 -70.50 -6.56
C ASN A 311 29.66 -69.67 -6.61
N GLU A 312 28.51 -70.27 -6.92
CA GLU A 312 27.20 -69.59 -6.87
C GLU A 312 26.82 -69.18 -5.43
N ARG A 313 27.14 -70.01 -4.42
CA ARG A 313 26.98 -69.65 -3.00
C ARG A 313 27.89 -68.50 -2.57
N GLU A 314 29.16 -68.53 -2.98
CA GLU A 314 30.09 -67.43 -2.67
C GLU A 314 29.69 -66.13 -3.39
N LEU A 315 29.17 -66.22 -4.61
CA LEU A 315 28.66 -65.06 -5.34
C LEU A 315 27.48 -64.41 -4.59
N ALA A 316 26.56 -65.22 -4.06
CA ALA A 316 25.44 -64.72 -3.25
C ALA A 316 25.89 -64.00 -1.96
N LYS A 317 26.99 -64.44 -1.33
CA LYS A 317 27.59 -63.76 -0.17
C LYS A 317 28.19 -62.40 -0.56
N VAL A 318 28.87 -62.34 -1.70
CA VAL A 318 29.41 -61.07 -2.25
C VAL A 318 28.28 -60.10 -2.56
N ASP A 319 27.18 -60.55 -3.18
CA ASP A 319 26.01 -59.71 -3.46
C ASP A 319 25.35 -59.18 -2.18
N ALA A 320 25.25 -60.00 -1.12
CA ALA A 320 24.76 -59.57 0.18
C ALA A 320 25.69 -58.51 0.81
N SER A 321 27.00 -58.70 0.74
CA SER A 321 27.99 -57.74 1.24
C SER A 321 27.92 -56.40 0.50
N GLN A 322 27.75 -56.40 -0.83
CA GLN A 322 27.54 -55.18 -1.61
C GLN A 322 26.30 -54.41 -1.17
N LYS A 323 25.20 -55.12 -0.85
CA LYS A 323 23.97 -54.50 -0.34
C LYS A 323 24.19 -53.87 1.03
N GLU A 324 24.91 -54.56 1.92
CA GLU A 324 25.24 -54.06 3.25
C GLU A 324 26.12 -52.81 3.20
N ILE A 325 27.15 -52.77 2.35
CA ILE A 325 28.02 -51.59 2.14
C ILE A 325 27.19 -50.38 1.70
N LYS A 326 26.24 -50.57 0.76
CA LYS A 326 25.35 -49.49 0.31
C LYS A 326 24.46 -48.97 1.43
N SER A 327 23.81 -49.87 2.18
CA SER A 327 22.94 -49.49 3.29
C SER A 327 23.70 -48.85 4.45
N ALA A 328 24.94 -49.28 4.75
CA ALA A 328 25.79 -48.65 5.75
C ALA A 328 26.19 -47.24 5.33
N TYR A 329 26.58 -47.05 4.07
CA TYR A 329 26.88 -45.72 3.51
C TYR A 329 25.69 -44.76 3.62
N GLU A 330 24.48 -45.20 3.30
CA GLU A 330 23.27 -44.37 3.42
C GLU A 330 23.02 -43.90 4.86
N ARG A 331 23.21 -44.80 5.85
CA ARG A 331 23.10 -44.45 7.28
C ARG A 331 24.17 -43.43 7.70
N ASP A 332 25.42 -43.61 7.27
CA ASP A 332 26.51 -42.70 7.60
C ASP A 332 26.28 -41.30 7.05
N ILE A 333 25.80 -41.18 5.80
CA ILE A 333 25.47 -39.89 5.19
C ILE A 333 24.33 -39.20 5.93
N ALA A 334 23.30 -39.95 6.33
CA ALA A 334 22.21 -39.40 7.14
C ALA A 334 22.72 -38.88 8.51
N GLY A 335 23.62 -39.63 9.16
CA GLY A 335 24.25 -39.23 10.41
C GLY A 335 25.07 -37.94 10.29
N ILE A 336 25.90 -37.83 9.25
CA ILE A 336 26.71 -36.64 8.95
C ILE A 336 25.81 -35.39 8.79
N LYS A 337 24.72 -35.52 8.03
CA LYS A 337 23.79 -34.41 7.80
C LYS A 337 23.11 -33.94 9.08
N GLU A 338 22.66 -34.87 9.93
CA GLU A 338 21.99 -34.51 11.18
C GLU A 338 22.97 -33.88 12.18
N GLN A 339 24.20 -34.38 12.28
CA GLN A 339 25.25 -33.78 13.12
C GLN A 339 25.56 -32.33 12.69
N ASN A 340 25.79 -32.10 11.39
CA ASN A 340 26.10 -30.78 10.85
C ASN A 340 24.93 -29.79 11.02
N LYS A 341 23.68 -30.28 10.94
CA LYS A 341 22.49 -29.49 11.23
C LYS A 341 22.43 -29.06 12.71
N GLN A 342 22.74 -29.96 13.65
CA GLN A 342 22.77 -29.61 15.08
C GLN A 342 23.89 -28.61 15.39
N GLU A 343 25.07 -28.78 14.80
CA GLU A 343 26.19 -27.85 14.94
C GLU A 343 25.85 -26.46 14.40
N TYR A 344 25.21 -26.39 13.23
CA TYR A 344 24.74 -25.12 12.67
C TYR A 344 23.73 -24.43 13.60
N GLN A 345 22.77 -25.18 14.16
CA GLN A 345 21.81 -24.62 15.12
C GLN A 345 22.47 -24.08 16.40
N ALA A 346 23.51 -24.75 16.91
CA ALA A 346 24.28 -24.26 18.05
C ALA A 346 25.02 -22.95 17.72
N GLN A 347 25.64 -22.86 16.53
CA GLN A 347 26.30 -21.63 16.07
C GLN A 347 25.31 -20.47 15.88
N LEU A 348 24.10 -20.74 15.36
CA LEU A 348 23.06 -19.72 15.23
C LEU A 348 22.66 -19.11 16.58
N LYS A 349 22.58 -19.92 17.65
CA LYS A 349 22.26 -19.43 18.99
C LYS A 349 23.35 -18.51 19.53
N GLU A 350 24.62 -18.81 19.26
CA GLU A 350 25.73 -17.99 19.74
C GLU A 350 25.87 -16.68 18.96
N ILE A 351 25.69 -16.73 17.62
CA ILE A 351 25.61 -15.54 16.77
C ILE A 351 24.47 -14.62 17.24
N ALA A 352 23.30 -15.17 17.55
CA ALA A 352 22.16 -14.37 18.01
C ALA A 352 22.44 -13.62 19.33
N LYS A 353 23.24 -14.19 20.23
CA LYS A 353 23.66 -13.49 21.47
C LYS A 353 24.65 -12.37 21.18
N GLN A 354 25.62 -12.60 20.28
CA GLN A 354 26.71 -11.67 20.00
C GLN A 354 26.22 -10.34 19.37
N TYR A 355 25.16 -10.41 18.55
CA TYR A 355 24.63 -9.25 17.83
C TYR A 355 23.35 -8.67 18.45
N TYR A 356 23.05 -9.04 19.70
CA TYR A 356 21.91 -8.48 20.43
C TYR A 356 22.19 -7.02 20.80
N LEU A 357 21.21 -6.16 20.53
CA LEU A 357 21.21 -4.76 20.94
C LEU A 357 20.03 -4.52 21.89
N GLU A 358 20.33 -4.02 23.08
CA GLU A 358 19.29 -3.65 24.05
C GLU A 358 18.39 -2.54 23.49
N PRO A 359 17.07 -2.62 23.72
CA PRO A 359 16.13 -1.62 23.23
C PRO A 359 16.33 -0.26 23.92
N LEU A 360 16.28 0.81 23.13
CA LEU A 360 16.33 2.18 23.65
C LEU A 360 15.06 2.54 24.42
N ASP A 361 15.18 2.89 25.71
CA ASP A 361 14.08 3.45 26.51
C ASP A 361 13.82 4.92 26.14
N THR A 362 12.99 5.10 25.12
CA THR A 362 12.63 6.43 24.60
C THR A 362 11.94 7.34 25.64
N LYS A 363 11.34 6.77 26.70
CA LYS A 363 10.63 7.55 27.71
C LYS A 363 11.60 8.18 28.69
N ALA A 364 12.51 7.38 29.23
CA ALA A 364 13.57 7.86 30.12
C ALA A 364 14.45 8.90 29.40
N GLU A 365 14.78 8.64 28.13
CA GLU A 365 15.63 9.53 27.34
C GLU A 365 14.96 10.88 27.03
N LEU A 366 13.66 10.88 26.71
CA LEU A 366 12.89 12.10 26.49
C LEU A 366 12.82 12.95 27.76
N GLU A 367 12.66 12.30 28.91
CA GLU A 367 12.53 12.98 30.20
C GLU A 367 13.85 13.67 30.60
N SER A 368 15.00 13.01 30.39
CA SER A 368 16.31 13.63 30.55
C SER A 368 16.52 14.83 29.62
N LEU A 369 16.22 14.69 28.33
CA LEU A 369 16.39 15.77 27.34
C LEU A 369 15.46 16.96 27.60
N ARG A 370 14.24 16.70 28.10
CA ARG A 370 13.30 17.75 28.52
C ARG A 370 13.85 18.58 29.66
N GLN A 371 14.44 17.94 30.67
CA GLN A 371 15.02 18.65 31.81
C GLN A 371 16.17 19.56 31.37
N GLU A 372 17.10 19.04 30.57
CA GLU A 372 18.25 19.79 30.04
C GLU A 372 17.82 21.01 29.21
N HIS A 373 16.96 20.82 28.20
CA HIS A 373 16.54 21.90 27.32
C HIS A 373 15.64 22.93 28.01
N THR A 374 14.84 22.52 29.00
CA THR A 374 13.99 23.45 29.77
C THR A 374 14.84 24.39 30.59
N GLN A 375 15.89 23.89 31.25
CA GLN A 375 16.83 24.72 32.01
C GLN A 375 17.49 25.79 31.11
N ILE A 376 17.94 25.39 29.92
CA ILE A 376 18.64 26.28 28.98
C ILE A 376 17.72 27.38 28.43
N GLU A 377 16.53 27.03 27.94
CA GLU A 377 15.66 27.99 27.25
C GLU A 377 14.91 28.91 28.23
N VAL A 378 14.55 28.42 29.43
CA VAL A 378 13.96 29.27 30.47
C VAL A 378 14.97 30.30 30.98
N ALA A 379 16.24 29.92 31.17
CA ALA A 379 17.29 30.85 31.57
C ALA A 379 17.50 31.99 30.53
N LYS A 380 17.43 31.67 29.24
CA LYS A 380 17.49 32.69 28.16
C LYS A 380 16.29 33.64 28.20
N ALA A 381 15.08 33.12 28.39
CA ALA A 381 13.87 33.94 28.46
C ALA A 381 13.85 34.85 29.70
N GLN A 382 14.37 34.39 30.83
CA GLN A 382 14.48 35.20 32.05
C GLN A 382 15.43 36.40 31.89
N ASN A 383 16.50 36.23 31.12
CA ASN A 383 17.50 37.26 30.84
C ASN A 383 17.16 38.18 29.66
N THR A 384 16.01 37.99 29.01
CA THR A 384 15.57 38.83 27.88
C THR A 384 14.89 40.11 28.37
N GLU A 385 15.36 41.27 27.88
CA GLU A 385 14.76 42.58 28.17
C GLU A 385 13.48 42.79 27.33
N ILE A 386 12.37 43.20 27.96
CA ILE A 386 11.08 43.45 27.28
C ILE A 386 10.93 44.95 26.99
N LYS A 387 10.91 45.30 25.70
CA LYS A 387 10.62 46.67 25.23
C LYS A 387 9.22 46.72 24.63
N LEU A 388 8.33 47.54 25.22
CA LEU A 388 6.98 47.74 24.69
C LEU A 388 7.00 48.69 23.50
N PRO A 389 6.27 48.40 22.40
CA PRO A 389 6.11 49.32 21.28
C PRO A 389 5.43 50.62 21.71
N GLN A 390 5.84 51.74 21.10
CA GLN A 390 5.31 53.07 21.43
C GLN A 390 3.78 53.15 21.27
N ALA A 391 3.22 52.47 20.27
CA ALA A 391 1.77 52.40 20.06
C ALA A 391 1.02 51.73 21.24
N SER A 392 1.62 50.72 21.88
CA SER A 392 1.03 50.05 23.05
C SER A 392 1.07 50.95 24.28
N ILE A 393 2.18 51.68 24.46
CA ILE A 393 2.31 52.71 25.51
C ILE A 393 1.24 53.79 25.30
N SER A 394 1.06 54.28 24.07
CA SER A 394 0.04 55.27 23.72
C SER A 394 -1.39 54.76 23.94
N ALA A 395 -1.67 53.48 23.66
CA ALA A 395 -2.97 52.89 23.92
C ALA A 395 -3.28 52.76 25.42
N ILE A 396 -2.29 52.36 26.23
CA ILE A 396 -2.41 52.31 27.70
C ILE A 396 -2.65 53.73 28.26
N GLN A 397 -1.89 54.72 27.79
CA GLN A 397 -2.07 56.12 28.13
C GLN A 397 -3.47 56.62 27.78
N THR A 398 -3.96 56.29 26.58
CA THR A 398 -5.29 56.70 26.11
C THR A 398 -6.40 56.07 26.96
N ARG A 399 -6.25 54.79 27.33
CA ARG A 399 -7.22 54.08 28.18
C ARG A 399 -7.26 54.60 29.62
N ILE A 400 -6.10 54.83 30.24
CA ILE A 400 -6.01 55.46 31.57
C ILE A 400 -6.59 56.87 31.52
N LYS A 401 -6.28 57.64 30.48
CA LYS A 401 -6.83 58.99 30.25
C LYS A 401 -8.34 58.97 30.06
N ALA A 402 -8.90 57.95 29.39
CA ALA A 402 -10.34 57.79 29.24
C ALA A 402 -11.03 57.43 30.57
N LEU A 403 -10.40 56.62 31.43
CA LEU A 403 -10.93 56.26 32.75
C LEU A 403 -10.96 57.45 33.72
N TYR A 404 -9.94 58.32 33.65
CA TYR A 404 -9.88 59.55 34.47
C TYR A 404 -10.79 60.68 33.92
N ASN A 405 -11.19 60.61 32.64
CA ASN A 405 -12.06 61.60 31.98
C ASN A 405 -13.54 61.17 31.80
N GLN A 406 -14.02 60.09 32.44
CA GLN A 406 -15.44 59.75 32.37
C GLN A 406 -16.32 60.77 33.13
N PRO A 407 -17.35 61.37 32.50
CA PRO A 407 -18.31 62.20 33.20
C PRO A 407 -19.31 61.30 33.95
N ASN A 408 -19.34 61.45 35.27
CA ASN A 408 -20.23 60.80 36.25
C ASN A 408 -19.91 59.35 36.65
N GLN A 409 -19.05 59.20 37.67
CA GLN A 409 -19.47 58.75 39.03
C GLN A 409 -18.29 58.78 40.04
N GLY A 410 -18.18 59.87 40.82
CA GLY A 410 -17.56 59.96 42.17
C GLY A 410 -16.03 59.79 42.31
N LYS A 411 -15.26 60.57 43.08
CA LYS A 411 -15.49 61.71 43.98
C LYS A 411 -14.16 62.48 44.10
N ASN A 412 -14.12 63.75 43.68
CA ASN A 412 -13.44 64.77 44.49
C ASN A 412 -14.51 65.82 44.86
N PRO A 413 -15.11 65.72 46.05
CA PRO A 413 -16.26 66.53 46.46
C PRO A 413 -16.00 68.06 46.38
N GLU A 414 -14.75 68.48 46.50
CA GLU A 414 -14.38 69.89 46.47
C GLU A 414 -14.49 70.54 45.08
N ILE A 415 -14.23 69.79 44.00
CA ILE A 415 -14.26 70.35 42.62
C ILE A 415 -15.71 70.65 42.19
N ALA A 416 -16.65 69.75 42.51
CA ALA A 416 -18.07 69.94 42.19
C ALA A 416 -18.70 71.10 42.99
N GLN A 417 -18.33 71.23 44.26
CA GLN A 417 -18.81 72.30 45.12
C GLN A 417 -18.28 73.68 44.67
N THR A 418 -17.04 73.74 44.19
CA THR A 418 -16.41 74.97 43.68
C THR A 418 -16.97 75.36 42.30
N LYS A 419 -17.27 74.40 41.41
CA LYS A 419 -17.91 74.68 40.10
C LYS A 419 -19.35 75.19 40.22
N ASN A 420 -20.12 74.72 41.21
CA ASN A 420 -21.47 75.25 41.47
C ASN A 420 -21.46 76.70 41.96
N GLN A 421 -20.45 77.11 42.75
CA GLN A 421 -20.27 78.50 43.17
C GLN A 421 -19.92 79.43 42.00
N ILE A 422 -19.19 78.93 40.99
CA ILE A 422 -18.89 79.67 39.74
C ILE A 422 -20.17 79.84 38.89
N ALA A 423 -20.98 78.78 38.75
CA ALA A 423 -22.23 78.83 38.00
C ALA A 423 -23.26 79.80 38.60
N GLU A 424 -23.32 79.91 39.92
CA GLU A 424 -24.22 80.83 40.64
C GLU A 424 -23.80 82.30 40.48
N ALA A 425 -22.49 82.57 40.34
CA ALA A 425 -21.97 83.89 39.99
C ALA A 425 -22.23 84.24 38.51
N GLN A 426 -22.08 83.29 37.60
CA GLN A 426 -22.37 83.46 36.16
C GLN A 426 -23.86 83.69 35.88
N LYS A 427 -24.75 83.02 36.62
CA LYS A 427 -26.21 83.21 36.49
C LYS A 427 -26.66 84.64 36.82
N LYS A 428 -26.03 85.30 37.79
CA LYS A 428 -26.29 86.72 38.12
C LYS A 428 -25.82 87.70 37.04
N LEU A 429 -24.81 87.31 36.25
CA LEU A 429 -24.34 88.05 35.07
C LEU A 429 -25.30 87.88 33.89
N GLU A 430 -25.79 86.65 33.68
CA GLU A 430 -26.69 86.28 32.59
C GLU A 430 -28.11 86.84 32.76
N GLU A 431 -28.66 86.91 33.97
CA GLU A 431 -29.98 87.49 34.25
C GLU A 431 -30.07 88.99 33.87
N LYS A 432 -28.95 89.73 33.87
CA LYS A 432 -28.88 91.12 33.41
C LYS A 432 -28.67 91.28 31.90
N ALA A 433 -28.09 90.28 31.24
CA ALA A 433 -27.90 90.27 29.80
C ALA A 433 -29.17 89.79 29.04
N ALA A 434 -29.96 88.91 29.66
CA ALA A 434 -31.13 88.26 29.05
C ALA A 434 -32.36 89.17 28.83
N TYR A 435 -32.52 90.29 29.56
CA TYR A 435 -33.66 91.22 29.35
C TYR A 435 -33.64 91.90 27.97
N PHE A 436 -32.46 92.10 27.37
CA PHE A 436 -32.31 92.83 26.11
C PHE A 436 -32.21 91.94 24.86
N THR A 437 -32.01 90.63 25.00
CA THR A 437 -31.90 89.69 23.87
C THR A 437 -33.17 88.85 23.65
N ALA A 438 -34.11 88.87 24.61
CA ALA A 438 -35.31 88.02 24.61
C ALA A 438 -36.47 88.51 23.70
N GLN A 439 -36.43 89.71 23.12
CA GLN A 439 -37.50 90.16 22.18
C GLN A 439 -37.30 89.73 20.72
N ALA A 440 -36.08 89.34 20.30
CA ALA A 440 -35.78 89.11 18.89
C ALA A 440 -35.70 87.62 18.49
N LYS A 441 -35.79 86.68 19.43
CA LYS A 441 -35.55 85.24 19.19
C LYS A 441 -36.68 84.32 19.68
N LEU A 442 -37.88 84.87 19.90
CA LEU A 442 -39.04 84.10 20.37
C LEU A 442 -39.92 83.54 19.23
N GLU A 443 -39.75 84.01 17.99
CA GLU A 443 -40.64 83.63 16.86
C GLU A 443 -40.05 82.54 15.95
N GLN A 444 -38.75 82.22 16.08
CA GLN A 444 -38.06 81.35 15.12
C GLN A 444 -37.79 79.91 15.61
N ASP A 445 -37.84 79.66 16.92
CA ASP A 445 -37.52 78.34 17.50
C ASP A 445 -38.76 77.45 17.77
N ARG A 446 -39.99 77.93 17.49
CA ARG A 446 -41.23 77.16 17.75
C ARG A 446 -41.62 76.14 16.67
N GLN A 447 -40.93 76.09 15.53
CA GLN A 447 -41.29 75.22 14.39
C GLN A 447 -40.23 74.16 14.03
N LYS A 448 -39.03 74.19 14.64
CA LYS A 448 -37.95 73.23 14.30
C LYS A 448 -37.76 72.07 15.28
N GLN A 449 -38.53 72.02 16.37
CA GLN A 449 -38.33 71.08 17.48
C GLN A 449 -39.47 70.05 17.63
N LEU A 450 -40.29 69.85 16.59
CA LEU A 450 -41.41 68.89 16.60
C LEU A 450 -41.27 67.70 15.62
N GLU A 451 -40.27 67.66 14.74
CA GLU A 451 -40.11 66.56 13.77
C GLU A 451 -38.82 65.74 13.92
N LEU A 452 -37.90 66.11 14.81
CA LEU A 452 -36.62 65.40 14.98
C LEU A 452 -36.54 64.50 16.22
N ASP A 453 -37.64 64.38 16.97
CA ASP A 453 -37.76 63.51 18.16
C ASP A 453 -38.47 62.17 17.89
N SER A 454 -38.86 61.83 16.65
CA SER A 454 -39.63 60.60 16.36
C SER A 454 -38.93 59.48 15.58
N VAL A 455 -37.67 59.65 15.12
CA VAL A 455 -37.00 58.64 14.26
C VAL A 455 -35.72 58.02 14.86
N ARG A 456 -35.28 58.48 16.04
CA ARG A 456 -34.02 57.98 16.68
C ARG A 456 -34.19 56.83 17.68
N VAL A 457 -35.36 56.17 17.70
CA VAL A 457 -35.65 55.09 18.67
C VAL A 457 -35.39 53.67 18.12
N ASP A 458 -35.29 53.44 16.80
CA ASP A 458 -35.38 52.06 16.26
C ASP A 458 -34.12 51.44 15.58
N LEU A 459 -32.94 51.99 15.81
CA LEU A 459 -31.67 51.46 15.23
C LEU A 459 -30.75 50.76 16.24
N SER A 460 -31.17 50.66 17.51
CA SER A 460 -30.33 50.10 18.59
C SER A 460 -30.53 48.59 18.83
N GLU A 461 -31.55 47.97 18.23
CA GLU A 461 -31.82 46.53 18.41
C GLU A 461 -31.13 45.61 17.38
N VAL A 462 -30.78 46.11 16.20
CA VAL A 462 -30.32 45.24 15.09
C VAL A 462 -28.84 44.82 15.21
N ASN A 463 -28.02 45.52 16.00
CA ASN A 463 -26.58 45.25 16.10
C ASN A 463 -26.15 44.29 17.23
N LYS A 464 -27.08 43.73 18.02
CA LYS A 464 -26.75 42.85 19.17
C LYS A 464 -26.59 41.35 18.86
N ILE A 465 -26.83 40.87 17.64
CA ILE A 465 -26.87 39.42 17.33
C ILE A 465 -25.56 38.86 16.73
N ARG A 466 -24.49 39.67 16.59
CA ARG A 466 -23.38 39.27 15.70
C ARG A 466 -22.16 38.57 16.31
N LEU A 467 -22.07 38.34 17.63
CA LEU A 467 -20.88 37.73 18.22
C LEU A 467 -21.21 36.94 19.50
N LYS A 468 -21.38 35.62 19.40
CA LYS A 468 -21.07 34.63 20.45
C LYS A 468 -21.23 33.20 19.90
N GLY A 469 -20.31 32.32 20.29
CA GLY A 469 -20.32 30.91 19.93
C GLY A 469 -21.66 30.25 20.24
N VAL A 470 -22.11 29.40 19.33
CA VAL A 470 -23.47 28.85 19.33
C VAL A 470 -23.66 27.86 20.48
N ASP A 471 -24.59 28.18 21.36
CA ASP A 471 -25.14 27.30 22.39
C ASP A 471 -26.45 26.70 21.85
N LEU A 472 -26.49 25.38 21.68
CA LEU A 472 -27.51 24.66 20.89
C LEU A 472 -28.74 24.23 21.70
N ASP A 473 -28.81 24.64 22.97
CA ASP A 473 -29.86 24.22 23.89
C ASP A 473 -31.08 25.18 23.92
N LYS A 474 -31.14 26.16 23.01
CA LYS A 474 -32.33 27.01 22.83
C LYS A 474 -33.18 26.49 21.67
N GLN A 475 -34.40 26.05 21.97
CA GLN A 475 -35.42 25.65 20.98
C GLN A 475 -35.72 26.81 20.02
N ASP A 476 -36.04 26.49 18.75
CA ASP A 476 -36.38 27.39 17.62
C ASP A 476 -35.29 27.70 16.58
N TRP A 477 -34.35 26.78 16.36
CA TRP A 477 -33.46 26.85 15.19
C TRP A 477 -34.17 26.35 13.93
N THR A 478 -34.12 27.12 12.84
CA THR A 478 -34.55 26.62 11.54
C THR A 478 -33.56 25.57 11.02
N ASN A 479 -34.02 24.63 10.19
CA ASN A 479 -33.16 23.60 9.57
C ASN A 479 -31.91 24.21 8.88
N GLN A 480 -32.04 25.41 8.33
CA GLN A 480 -30.93 26.12 7.66
C GLN A 480 -29.87 26.61 8.66
N GLN A 481 -30.28 27.18 9.78
CA GLN A 481 -29.35 27.68 10.81
C GLN A 481 -28.57 26.54 11.49
N ILE A 482 -29.20 25.38 11.68
CA ILE A 482 -28.54 24.17 12.21
C ILE A 482 -27.45 23.68 11.24
N LEU A 483 -27.75 23.68 9.93
CA LEU A 483 -26.80 23.24 8.91
C LEU A 483 -25.64 24.22 8.75
N ASP A 484 -25.87 25.53 8.81
CA ASP A 484 -24.81 26.53 8.79
C ASP A 484 -23.90 26.44 10.01
N ALA A 485 -24.46 26.15 11.19
CA ALA A 485 -23.68 25.91 12.40
C ALA A 485 -22.83 24.63 12.29
N LEU A 486 -23.40 23.56 11.73
CA LEU A 486 -22.69 22.31 11.46
C LEU A 486 -21.56 22.48 10.44
N ASP A 487 -21.79 23.24 9.37
CA ASP A 487 -20.77 23.53 8.36
C ASP A 487 -19.54 24.22 8.95
N ARG A 488 -19.75 25.18 9.86
CA ARG A 488 -18.65 25.89 10.54
C ARG A 488 -17.78 24.99 11.41
N ILE A 489 -18.32 23.87 11.89
CA ILE A 489 -17.56 22.87 12.66
C ILE A 489 -16.64 22.08 11.71
N PHE A 490 -17.12 21.77 10.50
CA PHE A 490 -16.38 20.97 9.52
C PHE A 490 -15.58 21.81 8.52
N ILE A 491 -15.66 23.14 8.54
CA ILE A 491 -14.94 24.04 7.64
C ILE A 491 -14.37 25.22 8.44
N PRO A 492 -13.04 25.32 8.59
CA PRO A 492 -12.47 26.21 9.59
C PRO A 492 -12.06 27.58 9.08
N TYR A 493 -12.52 27.94 7.88
CA TYR A 493 -12.17 29.18 7.19
C TYR A 493 -13.36 30.12 7.13
N TYR A 494 -13.24 31.31 7.71
CA TYR A 494 -14.27 32.35 7.57
C TYR A 494 -14.23 32.97 6.16
N GLY A 495 -15.37 33.06 5.47
CA GLY A 495 -15.56 33.81 4.23
C GLY A 495 -16.19 33.02 3.06
N ASP A 496 -16.72 33.74 2.08
CA ASP A 496 -17.37 33.22 0.86
C ASP A 496 -16.34 32.74 -0.17
N LYS A 497 -15.44 31.84 0.23
CA LYS A 497 -14.46 31.21 -0.66
C LYS A 497 -15.21 30.22 -1.53
N LYS A 498 -15.04 30.31 -2.85
CA LYS A 498 -15.81 29.50 -3.82
C LYS A 498 -14.93 28.56 -4.61
N GLN A 499 -13.61 28.71 -4.53
CA GLN A 499 -12.68 27.90 -5.30
C GLN A 499 -11.69 27.21 -4.40
N HIS A 500 -11.33 25.99 -4.77
CA HIS A 500 -10.41 25.16 -4.03
C HIS A 500 -9.46 24.48 -5.01
N PHE A 501 -8.17 24.74 -4.86
CA PHE A 501 -7.12 24.05 -5.60
C PHE A 501 -6.47 23.01 -4.69
N PHE A 502 -6.09 21.86 -5.25
CA PHE A 502 -5.37 20.84 -4.50
C PHE A 502 -4.26 20.18 -5.31
N LEU A 503 -3.26 19.68 -4.58
CA LEU A 503 -2.15 18.87 -5.05
C LEU A 503 -2.04 17.64 -4.15
N VAL A 504 -1.96 16.45 -4.73
CA VAL A 504 -1.90 15.17 -4.00
C VAL A 504 -0.78 14.30 -4.58
N PRO A 505 0.46 14.41 -4.10
CA PRO A 505 1.43 13.33 -4.22
C PRO A 505 0.96 12.11 -3.42
N TYR A 506 1.18 10.93 -3.99
CA TYR A 506 0.89 9.66 -3.33
C TYR A 506 1.87 8.58 -3.75
N ALA A 507 2.05 7.59 -2.86
CA ALA A 507 2.78 6.36 -3.13
C ALA A 507 1.81 5.20 -3.00
N LEU A 508 1.92 4.22 -3.91
CA LEU A 508 1.05 3.06 -3.96
C LEU A 508 1.87 1.78 -3.83
N HIS A 509 1.28 0.80 -3.16
CA HIS A 509 1.75 -0.58 -3.14
C HIS A 509 0.56 -1.50 -3.38
N SER A 510 0.72 -2.43 -4.30
CA SER A 510 -0.29 -3.45 -4.57
C SER A 510 0.33 -4.82 -4.68
N TYR A 511 -0.35 -5.80 -4.13
CA TYR A 511 0.06 -7.19 -4.16
C TYR A 511 -1.08 -8.06 -4.69
N LEU A 512 -0.76 -9.01 -5.56
CA LEU A 512 -1.65 -10.00 -6.13
C LEU A 512 -1.09 -11.39 -5.83
N ASN A 513 -1.93 -12.27 -5.31
CA ASN A 513 -1.63 -13.67 -5.09
C ASN A 513 -2.89 -14.49 -5.35
N GLU A 514 -3.05 -14.89 -6.60
CA GLU A 514 -4.11 -15.80 -6.99
C GLU A 514 -3.67 -17.23 -6.72
N LYS A 515 -4.50 -17.98 -5.96
CA LYS A 515 -4.20 -19.35 -5.48
C LYS A 515 -3.77 -20.34 -6.57
N SER A 516 -4.07 -20.02 -7.82
CA SER A 516 -3.69 -20.73 -9.04
C SER A 516 -2.22 -20.72 -9.37
N SER A 517 -1.75 -19.53 -9.78
CA SER A 517 -0.65 -19.42 -10.74
C SER A 517 -0.20 -17.98 -11.04
N ILE A 518 -0.78 -16.92 -10.47
CA ILE A 518 -0.37 -15.53 -10.73
C ILE A 518 -0.01 -14.82 -9.44
N LYS A 519 1.22 -14.31 -9.38
CA LYS A 519 1.70 -13.42 -8.34
C LYS A 519 2.09 -12.09 -8.97
N GLY A 520 1.81 -11.00 -8.28
CA GLY A 520 2.16 -9.65 -8.73
C GLY A 520 2.50 -8.74 -7.56
N ASP A 521 3.54 -7.94 -7.72
CA ASP A 521 3.92 -6.89 -6.77
C ASP A 521 4.16 -5.59 -7.55
N ASP A 522 3.37 -4.57 -7.23
CA ASP A 522 3.39 -3.25 -7.86
C ASP A 522 3.76 -2.21 -6.82
N ILE A 523 4.85 -1.50 -7.06
CA ILE A 523 5.25 -0.33 -6.26
C ILE A 523 5.30 0.86 -7.21
N GLY A 524 4.65 1.94 -6.81
CA GLY A 524 4.60 3.13 -7.64
C GLY A 524 4.22 4.38 -6.87
N GLY A 525 3.88 5.40 -7.63
CA GLY A 525 3.39 6.65 -7.09
C GLY A 525 2.84 7.53 -8.18
N GLY A 526 2.34 8.68 -7.76
CA GLY A 526 1.77 9.63 -8.67
C GLY A 526 1.52 10.97 -8.01
N VAL A 527 1.03 11.90 -8.84
CA VAL A 527 0.60 13.21 -8.42
C VAL A 527 -0.73 13.50 -9.08
N LEU A 528 -1.71 13.94 -8.29
CA LEU A 528 -2.97 14.50 -8.77
C LEU A 528 -3.00 15.99 -8.49
N LEU A 529 -3.52 16.76 -9.45
CA LEU A 529 -3.80 18.17 -9.29
C LEU A 529 -5.21 18.47 -9.76
N GLY A 530 -5.90 19.40 -9.11
CA GLY A 530 -7.24 19.75 -9.55
C GLY A 530 -7.81 20.97 -8.86
N ILE A 531 -8.99 21.33 -9.35
CA ILE A 531 -9.74 22.50 -8.95
C ILE A 531 -11.20 22.14 -8.74
N GLU A 532 -11.80 22.67 -7.68
CA GLU A 532 -13.22 22.57 -7.39
C GLU A 532 -13.80 23.97 -7.23
N ARG A 533 -15.03 24.14 -7.72
CA ARG A 533 -15.82 25.35 -7.57
C ARG A 533 -17.16 25.03 -6.91
N ASN A 534 -17.48 25.80 -5.87
CA ASN A 534 -18.81 25.86 -5.30
C ASN A 534 -19.71 26.78 -6.12
N LEU A 535 -20.80 26.24 -6.67
CA LEU A 535 -21.78 26.97 -7.47
C LEU A 535 -22.91 27.55 -6.61
N GLY A 536 -22.84 27.37 -5.29
CA GLY A 536 -23.86 27.80 -4.34
C GLY A 536 -24.88 26.68 -4.02
N PRO A 537 -25.78 26.92 -3.06
CA PRO A 537 -26.60 25.84 -2.47
C PRO A 537 -27.57 25.17 -3.45
N LEU A 538 -28.02 25.87 -4.50
CA LEU A 538 -28.98 25.32 -5.47
C LEU A 538 -28.31 24.50 -6.59
N ALA A 539 -27.07 24.86 -6.94
CA ALA A 539 -26.35 24.32 -8.09
C ALA A 539 -25.30 23.26 -7.70
N GLY A 540 -24.93 23.17 -6.42
CA GLY A 540 -23.97 22.17 -5.93
C GLY A 540 -22.52 22.57 -6.19
N ARG A 541 -21.65 21.58 -6.37
CA ARG A 541 -20.21 21.77 -6.55
C ARG A 541 -19.73 20.96 -7.73
N ILE A 542 -18.82 21.53 -8.51
CA ILE A 542 -18.20 20.88 -9.65
C ILE A 542 -16.68 21.00 -9.53
N GLY A 543 -15.98 19.92 -9.83
CA GLY A 543 -14.52 19.92 -9.83
C GLY A 543 -13.95 19.09 -10.97
N GLY A 544 -12.70 19.36 -11.30
CA GLY A 544 -11.94 18.61 -12.29
C GLY A 544 -10.52 18.34 -11.78
N TYR A 545 -9.93 17.24 -12.24
CA TYR A 545 -8.58 16.86 -11.87
C TYR A 545 -7.85 16.21 -13.05
N VAL A 546 -6.53 16.26 -12.99
CA VAL A 546 -5.63 15.48 -13.83
C VAL A 546 -4.53 14.88 -12.96
N GLY A 547 -3.97 13.76 -13.40
CA GLY A 547 -2.95 13.04 -12.67
C GLY A 547 -1.98 12.33 -13.58
N TYR A 548 -0.78 12.13 -13.04
CA TYR A 548 0.24 11.27 -13.61
C TYR A 548 0.59 10.17 -12.61
N GLU A 549 0.69 8.95 -13.12
CA GLU A 549 1.02 7.73 -12.39
C GLU A 549 2.25 7.08 -13.00
N PHE A 550 3.12 6.56 -12.16
CA PHE A 550 4.19 5.67 -12.56
C PHE A 550 4.29 4.49 -11.58
N GLY A 551 4.74 3.34 -12.06
CA GLY A 551 4.87 2.15 -11.23
C GLY A 551 5.80 1.12 -11.83
N TYR A 552 6.23 0.21 -10.97
CA TYR A 552 7.04 -0.94 -11.31
C TYR A 552 6.30 -2.19 -10.85
N LEU A 553 5.82 -2.96 -11.82
CA LEU A 553 5.08 -4.18 -11.60
C LEU A 553 5.98 -5.37 -11.91
N ASN A 554 6.23 -6.20 -10.91
CA ASN A 554 6.79 -7.53 -11.10
C ASN A 554 5.66 -8.53 -11.10
N THR A 555 5.65 -9.46 -12.05
CA THR A 555 4.70 -10.57 -12.05
C THR A 555 5.42 -11.89 -12.20
N THR A 556 4.89 -12.91 -11.56
CA THR A 556 5.29 -14.31 -11.74
C THR A 556 4.05 -15.09 -12.15
N VAL A 557 4.12 -15.74 -13.29
CA VAL A 557 3.09 -16.62 -13.83
C VAL A 557 3.59 -18.06 -13.70
N GLU A 558 3.04 -18.84 -12.78
CA GLU A 558 3.39 -20.24 -12.54
C GLU A 558 2.52 -21.14 -13.41
N GLY A 559 3.03 -21.53 -14.58
CA GLY A 559 2.42 -22.53 -15.46
C GLY A 559 3.08 -23.89 -15.24
N GLY A 560 2.30 -24.98 -15.21
CA GLY A 560 2.79 -26.31 -14.81
C GLY A 560 4.08 -26.80 -15.50
N VAL A 561 4.39 -26.34 -16.73
CA VAL A 561 5.62 -26.68 -17.47
C VAL A 561 6.70 -25.60 -17.41
N SER A 562 6.32 -24.31 -17.26
CA SER A 562 7.24 -23.17 -17.18
C SER A 562 6.68 -22.02 -16.33
N ASN A 563 7.55 -21.39 -15.53
CA ASN A 563 7.27 -20.14 -14.84
C ASN A 563 7.72 -18.95 -15.70
N VAL A 564 6.95 -17.87 -15.72
CA VAL A 564 7.32 -16.63 -16.40
C VAL A 564 7.38 -15.49 -15.41
N ASP A 565 8.58 -14.94 -15.23
CA ASP A 565 8.77 -13.71 -14.46
C ASP A 565 8.83 -12.52 -15.40
N THR A 566 8.09 -11.47 -15.09
CA THR A 566 8.15 -10.21 -15.84
C THR A 566 8.38 -9.02 -14.94
N SER A 567 9.01 -8.02 -15.53
CA SER A 567 9.20 -6.71 -14.95
C SER A 567 8.67 -5.66 -15.92
N ILE A 568 7.71 -4.87 -15.46
CA ILE A 568 6.93 -3.93 -16.26
C ILE A 568 7.03 -2.53 -15.64
N HIS A 569 7.47 -1.55 -16.43
CA HIS A 569 7.31 -0.14 -16.11
C HIS A 569 5.94 0.32 -16.58
N ASN A 570 5.17 0.89 -15.67
CA ASN A 570 3.84 1.44 -15.96
C ASN A 570 3.91 2.96 -15.86
N HIS A 571 3.38 3.65 -16.87
CA HIS A 571 3.14 5.08 -16.86
C HIS A 571 1.70 5.37 -17.28
N GLY A 572 1.05 6.32 -16.63
CA GLY A 572 -0.33 6.67 -16.94
C GLY A 572 -0.62 8.13 -16.74
N VAL A 573 -1.56 8.63 -17.54
CA VAL A 573 -2.23 9.90 -17.32
C VAL A 573 -3.70 9.64 -17.06
N ASN A 574 -4.25 10.28 -16.05
CA ASN A 574 -5.67 10.18 -15.73
C ASN A 574 -6.26 11.58 -15.51
N GLY A 575 -7.57 11.68 -15.61
CA GLY A 575 -8.29 12.89 -15.31
C GLY A 575 -9.77 12.62 -15.20
N GLY A 576 -10.49 13.60 -14.69
CA GLY A 576 -11.92 13.43 -14.50
C GLY A 576 -12.61 14.66 -13.98
N LEU A 577 -13.94 14.53 -13.90
CA LEU A 577 -14.86 15.52 -13.43
C LEU A 577 -15.64 14.96 -12.26
N THR A 578 -16.01 15.82 -11.35
CA THR A 578 -16.76 15.45 -10.16
C THR A 578 -17.88 16.46 -9.91
N TYR A 579 -19.00 15.96 -9.41
CA TYR A 579 -20.16 16.77 -9.06
C TYR A 579 -20.77 16.29 -7.75
N PHE A 580 -21.14 17.22 -6.87
CA PHE A 580 -21.82 16.94 -5.62
C PHE A 580 -22.97 17.93 -5.39
N LYS A 581 -24.14 17.42 -5.03
CA LYS A 581 -25.31 18.24 -4.71
C LYS A 581 -26.08 17.68 -3.51
N PRO A 582 -26.21 18.44 -2.41
CA PRO A 582 -27.26 18.17 -1.42
C PRO A 582 -28.61 18.60 -2.02
N PHE A 583 -29.65 17.78 -1.86
CA PHE A 583 -30.96 18.04 -2.48
C PHE A 583 -32.14 18.08 -1.52
N ALA A 584 -32.01 17.49 -0.31
CA ALA A 584 -33.05 17.56 0.71
C ALA A 584 -32.44 17.59 2.11
N THR A 585 -32.99 18.44 2.98
CA THR A 585 -32.52 18.60 4.37
C THR A 585 -33.67 18.64 5.35
N SER A 586 -33.50 18.00 6.50
CA SER A 586 -34.50 17.98 7.58
C SER A 586 -33.82 17.78 8.92
N GLY A 587 -33.91 18.77 9.81
CA GLY A 587 -33.19 18.80 11.08
C GLY A 587 -31.69 18.61 10.89
N THR A 588 -31.13 17.60 11.57
CA THR A 588 -29.72 17.21 11.48
C THR A 588 -29.42 16.22 10.36
N ASN A 589 -30.30 16.09 9.36
CA ASN A 589 -30.13 15.16 8.24
C ASN A 589 -30.01 15.87 6.89
N GLU A 590 -29.10 15.42 6.04
CA GLU A 590 -28.87 15.94 4.68
C GLU A 590 -28.77 14.80 3.67
N TRP A 591 -29.68 14.78 2.69
CA TRP A 591 -29.62 13.89 1.53
C TRP A 591 -28.81 14.51 0.40
N PHE A 592 -28.00 13.71 -0.26
CA PHE A 592 -27.14 14.17 -1.33
C PHE A 592 -26.99 13.16 -2.44
N PHE A 593 -26.61 13.69 -3.60
CA PHE A 593 -26.17 12.96 -4.78
C PHE A 593 -24.75 13.40 -5.15
N LYS A 594 -23.92 12.46 -5.57
CA LYS A 594 -22.62 12.74 -6.16
C LYS A 594 -22.39 11.86 -7.37
N THR A 595 -21.68 12.41 -8.34
CA THR A 595 -21.27 11.69 -9.55
C THR A 595 -19.87 12.07 -9.95
N SER A 596 -19.14 11.14 -10.54
CA SER A 596 -17.83 11.39 -11.11
C SER A 596 -17.68 10.70 -12.45
N LEU A 597 -17.08 11.42 -13.40
CA LEU A 597 -16.60 10.90 -14.66
C LEU A 597 -15.08 10.83 -14.58
N ARG A 598 -14.49 9.71 -14.99
CA ARG A 598 -13.04 9.49 -14.98
C ARG A 598 -12.60 8.89 -16.30
N GLY A 599 -11.39 9.22 -16.73
CA GLY A 599 -10.78 8.63 -17.92
C GLY A 599 -9.27 8.76 -17.88
N GLY A 600 -8.59 7.93 -18.66
CA GLY A 600 -7.14 7.91 -18.67
C GLY A 600 -6.55 7.03 -19.74
N GLY A 601 -5.25 7.20 -19.94
CA GLY A 601 -4.42 6.38 -20.81
C GLY A 601 -3.23 5.83 -20.03
N ARG A 602 -2.86 4.59 -20.32
CA ARG A 602 -1.79 3.87 -19.66
C ARG A 602 -0.88 3.19 -20.70
N PHE A 603 0.41 3.22 -20.39
CA PHE A 603 1.49 2.68 -21.17
C PHE A 603 2.32 1.77 -20.27
N MET A 604 2.41 0.49 -20.62
CA MET A 604 3.16 -0.51 -19.87
C MET A 604 4.27 -1.05 -20.76
N THR A 605 5.51 -0.81 -20.37
CA THR A 605 6.70 -1.21 -21.11
C THR A 605 7.42 -2.31 -20.34
N TYR A 606 7.72 -3.42 -21.02
CA TYR A 606 8.47 -4.50 -20.42
C TYR A 606 9.94 -4.14 -20.33
N ASN A 607 10.49 -4.26 -19.13
CA ASN A 607 11.92 -4.13 -18.91
C ASN A 607 12.63 -5.48 -19.09
N ASN A 608 12.03 -6.55 -18.56
CA ASN A 608 12.54 -7.91 -18.71
C ASN A 608 11.41 -8.94 -18.67
N VAL A 609 11.58 -10.04 -19.41
CA VAL A 609 10.74 -11.24 -19.38
C VAL A 609 11.67 -12.44 -19.31
N ASN A 610 11.63 -13.17 -18.20
CA ASN A 610 12.40 -14.39 -17.99
C ASN A 610 11.46 -15.60 -17.98
N VAL A 611 11.72 -16.57 -18.85
CA VAL A 611 10.97 -17.83 -18.90
C VAL A 611 11.84 -18.96 -18.33
N TYR A 612 11.34 -19.62 -17.30
CA TYR A 612 11.98 -20.74 -16.61
C TYR A 612 11.21 -22.03 -16.88
N GLY A 613 11.84 -23.05 -17.45
CA GLY A 613 11.26 -24.38 -17.55
C GLY A 613 11.49 -25.23 -16.31
N ASN A 614 10.72 -26.32 -16.15
CA ASN A 614 10.96 -27.34 -15.12
C ASN A 614 12.28 -28.13 -15.33
N THR A 615 12.87 -28.01 -16.52
CA THR A 615 14.26 -28.37 -16.84
C THR A 615 15.11 -27.10 -16.83
N THR A 616 16.32 -27.16 -16.26
CA THR A 616 17.31 -26.09 -15.99
C THR A 616 17.82 -25.27 -17.20
N THR A 617 17.00 -25.05 -18.22
CA THR A 617 17.28 -24.23 -19.39
C THR A 617 16.48 -22.93 -19.30
N THR A 618 17.18 -21.80 -19.14
CA THR A 618 16.62 -20.46 -19.29
C THR A 618 16.16 -20.29 -20.74
N LEU A 619 14.86 -20.19 -20.96
CA LEU A 619 14.27 -20.05 -22.30
C LEU A 619 14.27 -18.58 -22.74
N GLY A 620 15.46 -18.00 -22.86
CA GLY A 620 15.69 -16.65 -23.42
C GLY A 620 15.06 -15.48 -22.66
N SER A 621 15.44 -14.26 -23.07
CA SER A 621 14.79 -13.01 -22.67
C SER A 621 14.11 -12.41 -23.89
N ALA A 622 12.78 -12.25 -23.83
CA ALA A 622 12.04 -11.49 -24.84
C ALA A 622 11.93 -10.04 -24.38
N LYS A 623 11.99 -9.09 -25.31
CA LYS A 623 11.56 -7.69 -25.08
C LYS A 623 10.25 -7.46 -25.81
N PRO A 624 9.10 -7.65 -25.15
CA PRO A 624 7.81 -7.35 -25.75
C PRO A 624 7.65 -5.86 -26.02
N ASP A 625 6.82 -5.54 -27.01
CA ASP A 625 6.35 -4.17 -27.26
C ASP A 625 5.49 -3.62 -26.12
N MET A 626 5.34 -2.29 -26.10
CA MET A 626 4.57 -1.54 -25.11
C MET A 626 3.07 -1.84 -25.18
N ILE A 627 2.46 -2.26 -24.07
CA ILE A 627 1.01 -2.39 -23.95
C ILE A 627 0.42 -1.00 -23.71
N LYS A 628 -0.52 -0.62 -24.57
CA LYS A 628 -1.29 0.62 -24.42
C LYS A 628 -2.71 0.27 -23.99
N ALA A 629 -3.24 0.97 -23.01
CA ALA A 629 -4.62 0.82 -22.57
C ALA A 629 -5.23 2.20 -22.32
N TRP A 630 -6.55 2.31 -22.46
CA TRP A 630 -7.28 3.50 -22.04
C TRP A 630 -8.55 3.09 -21.32
N ASN A 631 -9.05 3.98 -20.48
CA ASN A 631 -10.24 3.72 -19.70
C ASN A 631 -11.16 4.93 -19.65
N VAL A 632 -12.44 4.65 -19.45
CA VAL A 632 -13.48 5.64 -19.14
C VAL A 632 -14.44 5.04 -18.13
N GLY A 633 -14.89 5.82 -17.18
CA GLY A 633 -15.76 5.35 -16.12
C GLY A 633 -16.68 6.43 -15.59
N ILE A 634 -17.85 6.00 -15.12
CA ILE A 634 -18.81 6.85 -14.42
C ILE A 634 -19.20 6.17 -13.11
N ASP A 635 -19.28 6.96 -12.04
CA ASP A 635 -19.75 6.52 -10.74
C ASP A 635 -20.83 7.48 -10.26
N MET A 636 -21.96 6.94 -9.79
CA MET A 636 -23.08 7.68 -9.25
C MET A 636 -23.41 7.15 -7.87
N ARG A 637 -23.45 8.02 -6.86
CA ARG A 637 -23.74 7.67 -5.47
C ARG A 637 -24.78 8.61 -4.87
N ALA A 638 -25.70 8.05 -4.10
CA ALA A 638 -26.62 8.79 -3.26
C ALA A 638 -26.45 8.37 -1.81
N GLY A 639 -26.69 9.29 -0.89
CA GLY A 639 -26.52 9.01 0.54
C GLY A 639 -27.24 10.00 1.42
N LYS A 640 -27.17 9.74 2.72
CA LYS A 640 -27.76 10.59 3.76
C LYS A 640 -26.75 10.80 4.87
N LYS A 641 -26.45 12.07 5.19
CA LYS A 641 -25.65 12.42 6.35
C LYS A 641 -26.54 12.61 7.55
N PHE A 642 -26.14 12.01 8.67
CA PHE A 642 -26.74 12.17 9.98
C PHE A 642 -25.75 12.90 10.88
N TYR A 643 -25.99 14.19 11.11
CA TYR A 643 -25.12 15.02 11.93
C TYR A 643 -25.43 14.83 13.41
N SER A 644 -24.37 14.70 14.22
CA SER A 644 -24.42 14.71 15.67
C SER A 644 -23.74 15.98 16.18
N VAL A 645 -24.55 17.01 16.46
CA VAL A 645 -24.04 18.33 16.82
C VAL A 645 -23.23 18.28 18.12
N LYS A 646 -23.72 17.59 19.16
CA LYS A 646 -23.01 17.43 20.45
C LYS A 646 -21.64 16.75 20.33
N ARG A 647 -21.43 15.93 19.30
CA ARG A 647 -20.19 15.14 19.12
C ARG A 647 -19.29 15.69 18.03
N ASN A 648 -19.68 16.79 17.37
CA ASN A 648 -18.98 17.38 16.23
C ASN A 648 -18.65 16.31 15.16
N SER A 649 -19.60 15.45 14.85
CA SER A 649 -19.39 14.33 13.93
C SER A 649 -20.61 14.05 13.07
N TYR A 650 -20.43 13.38 11.95
CA TYR A 650 -21.55 12.80 11.19
C TYR A 650 -21.23 11.40 10.72
N PHE A 651 -22.27 10.61 10.50
CA PHE A 651 -22.19 9.35 9.78
C PHE A 651 -23.03 9.42 8.51
N SER A 652 -22.61 8.72 7.46
CA SER A 652 -23.23 8.81 6.14
C SER A 652 -23.20 7.46 5.43
N PRO A 653 -24.30 6.68 5.43
CA PRO A 653 -24.48 5.57 4.51
C PRO A 653 -24.66 6.10 3.08
N GLU A 654 -24.01 5.42 2.14
CA GLU A 654 -24.00 5.78 0.73
C GLU A 654 -24.15 4.51 -0.11
N PHE A 655 -24.96 4.61 -1.16
CA PHE A 655 -25.22 3.55 -2.12
C PHE A 655 -24.92 4.11 -3.52
N GLY A 656 -24.35 3.29 -4.38
CA GLY A 656 -24.04 3.73 -5.73
C GLY A 656 -23.94 2.62 -6.74
N ILE A 657 -23.93 3.06 -7.99
CA ILE A 657 -23.66 2.24 -9.16
C ILE A 657 -22.52 2.89 -9.93
N SER A 658 -21.63 2.07 -10.47
CA SER A 658 -20.56 2.52 -11.34
C SER A 658 -20.45 1.62 -12.56
N TYR A 659 -19.88 2.18 -13.61
CA TYR A 659 -19.55 1.46 -14.81
C TYR A 659 -18.20 1.95 -15.30
N ASP A 660 -17.21 1.07 -15.27
CA ASP A 660 -15.91 1.30 -15.87
C ASP A 660 -15.75 0.48 -17.14
N MET A 661 -15.13 1.09 -18.14
CA MET A 661 -14.67 0.41 -19.33
C MET A 661 -13.16 0.59 -19.45
N LEU A 662 -12.46 -0.52 -19.63
CA LEU A 662 -11.01 -0.56 -19.88
C LEU A 662 -10.78 -1.22 -21.24
N GLN A 663 -10.17 -0.49 -22.16
CA GLN A 663 -9.74 -0.99 -23.45
C GLN A 663 -8.25 -1.30 -23.43
N THR A 664 -7.86 -2.53 -23.75
CA THR A 664 -6.48 -2.87 -24.11
C THR A 664 -6.31 -2.72 -25.62
N LEU A 665 -5.24 -2.04 -26.04
CA LEU A 665 -4.85 -1.99 -27.46
C LEU A 665 -4.04 -3.23 -27.83
N LYS A 666 -3.93 -3.50 -29.14
CA LYS A 666 -3.26 -4.68 -29.68
C LYS A 666 -1.84 -4.79 -29.14
N TRP A 667 -1.45 -6.01 -28.79
CA TRP A 667 -0.11 -6.36 -28.35
C TRP A 667 0.49 -7.40 -29.28
N ASP A 668 1.63 -7.05 -29.88
CA ASP A 668 2.36 -7.93 -30.80
C ASP A 668 3.24 -8.93 -30.03
N SER A 669 3.31 -10.14 -30.57
CA SER A 669 3.53 -11.42 -29.89
C SER A 669 4.66 -11.53 -28.85
N VAL A 670 4.44 -12.30 -27.78
CA VAL A 670 5.50 -12.86 -26.93
C VAL A 670 5.69 -14.34 -27.20
N SER A 671 6.94 -14.75 -27.39
CA SER A 671 7.28 -16.17 -27.49
C SER A 671 7.42 -16.79 -26.10
N VAL A 672 6.54 -17.71 -25.75
CA VAL A 672 6.60 -18.52 -24.53
C VAL A 672 6.72 -19.99 -24.97
N ASN A 673 7.79 -20.69 -24.56
CA ASN A 673 8.02 -22.10 -24.92
C ASN A 673 7.98 -22.41 -26.44
N GLY A 674 8.38 -21.46 -27.30
CA GLY A 674 8.37 -21.63 -28.76
C GLY A 674 7.01 -21.36 -29.43
N ASN A 675 5.94 -21.16 -28.67
CA ASN A 675 4.66 -20.65 -29.16
C ASN A 675 4.65 -19.13 -29.05
N LYS A 676 4.11 -18.43 -30.05
CA LYS A 676 3.90 -16.98 -29.99
C LYS A 676 2.49 -16.71 -29.51
N GLU A 677 2.34 -16.11 -28.33
CA GLU A 677 1.05 -15.63 -27.85
C GLU A 677 0.85 -14.16 -28.22
N SER A 678 -0.35 -13.79 -28.67
CA SER A 678 -0.72 -12.39 -28.91
C SER A 678 -2.10 -12.05 -28.34
N ILE A 679 -2.26 -10.80 -27.88
CA ILE A 679 -3.50 -10.25 -27.36
C ILE A 679 -4.07 -9.28 -28.41
N LYS A 680 -5.29 -9.56 -28.89
CA LYS A 680 -6.06 -8.58 -29.66
C LYS A 680 -6.66 -7.53 -28.74
N GLU A 681 -7.09 -6.43 -29.33
CA GLU A 681 -7.84 -5.40 -28.63
C GLU A 681 -9.03 -6.02 -27.89
N HIS A 682 -9.17 -5.69 -26.60
CA HIS A 682 -10.25 -6.22 -25.77
C HIS A 682 -10.78 -5.14 -24.83
N SER A 683 -12.08 -5.19 -24.60
CA SER A 683 -12.81 -4.23 -23.76
C SER A 683 -13.32 -4.95 -22.51
N PHE A 684 -12.80 -4.59 -21.35
CA PHE A 684 -13.39 -5.00 -20.08
C PHE A 684 -14.51 -4.04 -19.73
N HIS A 685 -15.70 -4.58 -19.49
CA HIS A 685 -16.88 -3.86 -19.04
C HIS A 685 -17.14 -4.24 -17.58
N LEU A 686 -17.15 -3.25 -16.69
CA LEU A 686 -17.16 -3.45 -15.25
C LEU A 686 -18.35 -2.71 -14.61
N PRO A 687 -19.60 -3.19 -14.81
CA PRO A 687 -20.74 -2.71 -14.06
C PRO A 687 -20.61 -3.13 -12.60
N GLN A 688 -20.85 -2.18 -11.70
CA GLN A 688 -20.56 -2.29 -10.28
C GLN A 688 -21.69 -1.71 -9.44
N ALA A 689 -21.94 -2.35 -8.30
CA ALA A 689 -22.78 -1.80 -7.23
C ALA A 689 -21.93 -1.60 -5.98
N ARG A 690 -22.15 -0.51 -5.25
CA ARG A 690 -21.34 -0.13 -4.10
C ARG A 690 -22.22 0.24 -2.92
N VAL A 691 -21.80 -0.20 -1.74
CA VAL A 691 -22.34 0.24 -0.45
C VAL A 691 -21.19 0.67 0.44
N GLN A 692 -21.27 1.85 1.02
CA GLN A 692 -20.24 2.34 1.93
C GLN A 692 -20.83 3.18 3.05
N ILE A 693 -20.09 3.26 4.15
CA ILE A 693 -20.36 4.12 5.28
C ILE A 693 -19.18 5.06 5.44
N HIS A 694 -19.48 6.34 5.56
CA HIS A 694 -18.51 7.34 5.93
C HIS A 694 -18.78 7.89 7.31
N TYR A 695 -17.71 8.12 8.06
CA TYR A 695 -17.73 8.77 9.36
C TYR A 695 -16.72 9.91 9.36
N GLN A 696 -17.11 11.07 9.88
CA GLN A 696 -16.21 12.20 10.06
C GLN A 696 -16.42 12.83 11.42
N LYS A 697 -15.32 13.17 12.09
CA LYS A 697 -15.32 13.83 13.39
C LYS A 697 -14.35 15.02 13.40
N ALA A 698 -14.84 16.18 13.81
CA ALA A 698 -14.03 17.33 14.12
C ALA A 698 -13.72 17.35 15.62
N PHE A 699 -12.44 17.37 15.99
CA PHE A 699 -12.02 17.43 17.40
C PHE A 699 -11.83 18.87 17.87
N ARG A 700 -11.34 19.73 16.97
CA ARG A 700 -11.16 21.18 17.13
C ARG A 700 -11.42 21.81 15.76
N ASN A 701 -11.57 23.14 15.71
CA ASN A 701 -11.68 23.83 14.42
C ASN A 701 -10.46 23.56 13.51
N THR A 702 -9.30 23.15 14.05
CA THR A 702 -8.12 22.90 13.22
C THR A 702 -7.89 21.45 12.81
N PHE A 703 -8.53 20.46 13.46
CA PHE A 703 -8.24 19.04 13.24
C PHE A 703 -9.51 18.19 13.08
N LYS A 704 -9.51 17.38 12.02
CA LYS A 704 -10.61 16.47 11.69
C LYS A 704 -10.05 15.10 11.33
N PHE A 705 -10.84 14.08 11.64
CA PHE A 705 -10.61 12.72 11.19
C PHE A 705 -11.79 12.28 10.33
N SER A 706 -11.52 11.57 9.23
CA SER A 706 -12.55 10.89 8.47
C SER A 706 -12.16 9.46 8.15
N ALA A 707 -13.16 8.60 8.08
CA ALA A 707 -13.02 7.19 7.75
C ALA A 707 -14.15 6.77 6.81
N THR A 708 -13.83 6.02 5.76
CA THR A 708 -14.81 5.37 4.89
C THR A 708 -14.55 3.87 4.90
N LEU A 709 -15.60 3.08 4.99
CA LEU A 709 -15.54 1.62 4.87
C LEU A 709 -16.70 1.16 4.00
N GLY A 710 -16.45 0.29 3.03
CA GLY A 710 -17.49 -0.19 2.15
C GLY A 710 -17.14 -1.46 1.40
N GLY A 711 -18.10 -1.96 0.65
CA GLY A 711 -17.97 -3.08 -0.27
C GLY A 711 -18.45 -2.70 -1.66
N VAL A 712 -17.79 -3.27 -2.67
CA VAL A 712 -18.16 -3.13 -4.07
C VAL A 712 -18.38 -4.51 -4.65
N TYR A 713 -19.52 -4.70 -5.30
CA TYR A 713 -19.90 -5.91 -6.01
C TYR A 713 -19.72 -5.68 -7.51
N ASN A 714 -18.85 -6.46 -8.15
CA ASN A 714 -18.70 -6.49 -9.60
C ASN A 714 -19.83 -7.35 -10.18
N ILE A 715 -20.78 -6.71 -10.87
CA ILE A 715 -21.95 -7.38 -11.45
C ILE A 715 -21.52 -8.35 -12.56
N LEU A 716 -20.50 -7.98 -13.33
CA LEU A 716 -19.81 -8.87 -14.25
C LEU A 716 -18.42 -9.19 -13.71
N ASN A 717 -18.22 -10.41 -13.24
CA ASN A 717 -16.99 -10.85 -12.57
C ASN A 717 -16.21 -11.95 -13.31
N THR A 718 -16.73 -12.48 -14.41
CA THR A 718 -16.04 -13.47 -15.26
C THR A 718 -16.13 -13.13 -16.74
N PRO A 719 -15.62 -11.95 -17.20
CA PRO A 719 -15.60 -11.62 -18.61
C PRO A 719 -14.78 -12.64 -19.42
N SER A 720 -15.28 -13.04 -20.59
CA SER A 720 -14.55 -13.91 -21.52
C SER A 720 -13.61 -13.07 -22.37
N VAL A 721 -12.33 -13.44 -22.39
CA VAL A 721 -11.31 -12.79 -23.22
C VAL A 721 -10.90 -13.73 -24.35
N SER A 722 -10.52 -13.17 -25.50
CA SER A 722 -10.04 -13.94 -26.65
C SER A 722 -8.59 -13.58 -26.94
N TYR A 723 -7.72 -14.59 -27.02
CA TYR A 723 -6.30 -14.46 -27.34
C TYR A 723 -5.89 -15.50 -28.39
N TYR A 724 -4.73 -15.29 -29.03
CA TYR A 724 -4.25 -16.15 -30.10
C TYR A 724 -2.95 -16.81 -29.69
N ILE A 725 -2.86 -18.12 -29.92
CA ILE A 725 -1.63 -18.89 -29.78
C ILE A 725 -1.20 -19.32 -31.18
N ASP A 726 -0.05 -18.84 -31.61
CA ASP A 726 0.64 -19.25 -32.83
C ASP A 726 1.63 -20.36 -32.47
N SER A 727 1.35 -21.59 -32.91
CA SER A 727 2.26 -22.74 -32.75
C SER A 727 2.73 -23.21 -34.12
N ASN A 728 4.01 -23.05 -34.45
CA ASN A 728 4.83 -23.48 -35.62
C ASN A 728 4.19 -23.71 -37.03
N SER A 729 2.91 -23.39 -37.25
CA SER A 729 2.13 -23.53 -38.49
C SER A 729 0.62 -23.20 -38.34
N THR A 730 0.07 -23.02 -37.13
CA THR A 730 -1.36 -22.71 -36.92
C THR A 730 -1.58 -21.62 -35.87
N THR A 731 -2.51 -20.70 -36.16
CA THR A 731 -3.01 -19.65 -35.27
C THR A 731 -4.38 -20.09 -34.73
N THR A 732 -4.47 -20.40 -33.43
CA THR A 732 -5.74 -20.84 -32.82
C THR A 732 -6.34 -19.73 -31.96
N PRO A 733 -7.54 -19.21 -32.29
CA PRO A 733 -8.27 -18.33 -31.38
C PRO A 733 -8.72 -19.14 -30.17
N THR A 734 -8.32 -18.68 -28.99
CA THR A 734 -8.70 -19.30 -27.71
C THR A 734 -9.50 -18.27 -26.92
N SER A 735 -10.62 -18.69 -26.33
CA SER A 735 -11.38 -17.85 -25.40
C SER A 735 -11.45 -18.50 -24.02
N LYS A 736 -11.12 -17.74 -22.98
CA LYS A 736 -11.16 -18.18 -21.58
C LYS A 736 -11.70 -17.04 -20.71
N GLY A 737 -12.32 -17.39 -19.59
CA GLY A 737 -12.74 -16.42 -18.58
C GLY A 737 -11.56 -15.78 -17.86
N VAL A 738 -11.63 -14.47 -17.63
CA VAL A 738 -10.77 -13.78 -16.66
C VAL A 738 -11.55 -13.62 -15.37
N ASP A 739 -11.02 -14.19 -14.29
CA ASP A 739 -11.67 -14.13 -12.98
C ASP A 739 -11.37 -12.79 -12.32
N LEU A 740 -12.41 -11.96 -12.24
CA LEU A 740 -12.40 -10.74 -11.46
C LEU A 740 -13.05 -11.01 -10.10
N PRO A 741 -12.59 -10.33 -9.04
CA PRO A 741 -13.15 -10.50 -7.71
C PRO A 741 -14.63 -10.11 -7.70
N ALA A 742 -15.52 -11.04 -7.33
CA ALA A 742 -16.97 -10.76 -7.28
C ALA A 742 -17.31 -9.62 -6.32
N ILE A 743 -16.62 -9.57 -5.18
CA ILE A 743 -16.75 -8.53 -4.17
C ILE A 743 -15.36 -8.08 -3.70
N TYR A 744 -15.23 -6.80 -3.40
CA TYR A 744 -14.04 -6.26 -2.76
C TYR A 744 -14.36 -5.17 -1.75
N GLY A 745 -13.56 -5.10 -0.69
CA GLY A 745 -13.65 -4.08 0.34
C GLY A 745 -12.93 -2.81 -0.09
N VAL A 746 -13.44 -1.67 0.35
CA VAL A 746 -12.74 -0.38 0.26
C VAL A 746 -12.63 0.24 1.65
N ALA A 747 -11.46 0.79 1.96
CA ALA A 747 -11.26 1.55 3.19
C ALA A 747 -10.46 2.82 2.92
N ASP A 748 -10.80 3.88 3.61
CA ASP A 748 -10.14 5.18 3.51
C ASP A 748 -10.07 5.82 4.89
N LEU A 749 -8.91 6.33 5.27
CA LEU A 749 -8.63 6.93 6.58
C LEU A 749 -7.86 8.22 6.37
N ASN A 750 -8.42 9.34 6.84
CA ASN A 750 -7.81 10.65 6.65
C ASN A 750 -7.70 11.43 7.95
N ALA A 751 -6.56 12.08 8.12
CA ALA A 751 -6.31 13.08 9.13
C ALA A 751 -6.15 14.44 8.43
N HIS A 752 -6.98 15.41 8.80
CA HIS A 752 -7.04 16.72 8.16
C HIS A 752 -6.62 17.82 9.15
N TRP A 753 -5.74 18.71 8.72
CA TRP A 753 -5.28 19.87 9.48
C TRP A 753 -5.49 21.17 8.71
N ALA A 754 -6.09 22.15 9.37
CA ALA A 754 -6.13 23.53 8.90
C ALA A 754 -4.89 24.28 9.40
N LEU A 755 -4.05 24.77 8.48
CA LEU A 755 -2.81 25.46 8.82
C LEU A 755 -2.96 26.99 8.91
N LYS A 756 -3.76 27.57 8.02
CA LYS A 756 -4.07 29.01 7.93
C LYS A 756 -5.56 29.16 7.61
N SER A 757 -6.10 30.38 7.58
CA SER A 757 -7.50 30.65 7.23
C SER A 757 -7.92 30.23 5.81
N ASN A 758 -7.06 29.59 5.02
CA ASN A 758 -7.34 29.16 3.65
C ASN A 758 -6.50 27.97 3.16
N THR A 759 -5.86 27.22 4.03
CA THR A 759 -4.95 26.12 3.63
C THR A 759 -5.17 24.88 4.48
N GLU A 760 -5.31 23.74 3.81
CA GLU A 760 -5.49 22.41 4.39
C GLU A 760 -4.35 21.48 4.01
N ILE A 761 -3.96 20.65 4.96
CA ILE A 761 -3.17 19.46 4.72
C ILE A 761 -3.98 18.26 5.15
N THR A 762 -4.04 17.24 4.31
CA THR A 762 -4.62 15.94 4.64
C THR A 762 -3.57 14.87 4.44
N PHE A 763 -3.32 14.09 5.49
CA PHE A 763 -2.60 12.83 5.37
C PHE A 763 -3.63 11.71 5.30
N GLY A 764 -3.54 10.88 4.26
CA GLY A 764 -4.54 9.87 3.98
C GLY A 764 -3.93 8.52 3.67
N TYR A 765 -4.69 7.49 4.00
CA TYR A 765 -4.47 6.11 3.60
C TYR A 765 -5.75 5.61 2.94
N THR A 766 -5.62 5.01 1.76
CA THR A 766 -6.74 4.40 1.05
C THR A 766 -6.35 3.02 0.56
N GLY A 767 -7.31 2.11 0.48
CA GLY A 767 -7.07 0.77 -0.05
C GLY A 767 -8.30 0.04 -0.55
N ALA A 768 -8.05 -0.86 -1.49
CA ALA A 768 -8.98 -1.85 -2.01
C ALA A 768 -8.49 -3.26 -1.66
N TYR A 769 -9.38 -4.07 -1.09
CA TYR A 769 -9.07 -5.37 -0.49
C TYR A 769 -9.90 -6.45 -1.18
N PHE A 770 -9.20 -7.33 -1.88
CA PHE A 770 -9.77 -8.45 -2.62
C PHE A 770 -9.41 -9.76 -1.91
N SER A 771 -10.11 -10.85 -2.23
CA SER A 771 -9.78 -12.17 -1.67
C SER A 771 -8.38 -12.67 -2.07
N THR A 772 -7.88 -12.22 -3.22
CA THR A 772 -6.60 -12.62 -3.82
C THR A 772 -5.61 -11.47 -3.96
N ALA A 773 -5.97 -10.25 -3.59
CA ALA A 773 -5.13 -9.07 -3.81
C ALA A 773 -5.37 -7.98 -2.76
N VAL A 774 -4.37 -7.15 -2.55
CA VAL A 774 -4.51 -5.89 -1.82
C VAL A 774 -3.89 -4.77 -2.64
N SER A 775 -4.48 -3.60 -2.55
CA SER A 775 -3.91 -2.38 -3.09
C SER A 775 -4.14 -1.26 -2.12
N SER A 776 -3.09 -0.52 -1.84
CA SER A 776 -3.17 0.61 -0.93
C SER A 776 -2.29 1.74 -1.37
N ALA A 777 -2.68 2.95 -1.01
CA ALA A 777 -1.92 4.15 -1.22
C ALA A 777 -1.90 5.00 0.04
N VAL A 778 -0.75 5.64 0.28
CA VAL A 778 -0.61 6.74 1.23
C VAL A 778 -0.46 8.02 0.44
N PHE A 779 -1.12 9.08 0.90
CA PHE A 779 -1.12 10.35 0.19
C PHE A 779 -1.02 11.54 1.13
N LEU A 780 -0.48 12.63 0.59
CA LEU A 780 -0.46 13.93 1.24
C LEU A 780 -1.18 14.92 0.33
N LYS A 781 -2.39 15.33 0.69
CA LYS A 781 -3.14 16.36 -0.03
C LYS A 781 -2.86 17.73 0.58
N ILE A 782 -2.41 18.66 -0.25
CA ILE A 782 -2.29 20.07 0.09
C ILE A 782 -3.37 20.81 -0.68
N ALA A 783 -4.16 21.60 0.05
CA ALA A 783 -5.38 22.18 -0.43
C ALA A 783 -5.42 23.67 -0.09
N LYS A 784 -5.76 24.54 -1.05
CA LYS A 784 -5.83 25.99 -0.88
C LYS A 784 -7.15 26.55 -1.37
N TRP A 785 -7.75 27.37 -0.53
CA TRP A 785 -9.06 27.97 -0.72
C TRP A 785 -8.92 29.44 -1.16
N PHE A 786 -9.68 29.83 -2.18
CA PHE A 786 -9.73 31.18 -2.75
C PHE A 786 -11.13 31.79 -2.62
#